data_AF-A0A2M7G6E1-F1
#
_entry.id   AF-A0A2M7G6E1-F1
#
_cell.length_a   1.000
_cell.length_b   1.000
_cell.length_c   1.000
_cell.angle_alpha   90.00
_cell.angle_beta   90.00
_cell.angle_gamma   90.00
#
_symmetry.space_group_name_H-M   'P 1'
#
loop_
_entity.id
_entity.type
_entity.pdbx_description
1 polymer ?
#
loop_
_entity_poly.entity_id
_entity_poly.type
_entity_poly.pdbx_seq_one_letter_code
_entity_poly.pdbx_strand_id
1 'polypeptide(L)'
;MSATITAESIRTEILEILIGLLQQQTGQDLHHHPEDLKRLQVEAANLHRILDGQEVAPVKLENFQGHHFKSSLQRSTVQAWLKINAPAPNYTQPPQRCPSCNNLLLDKWQCTTCGLILDSPEYQRLKQTASLDPRGDLPLGYLLIPDPKRRRLLFLSTPTNHEVVWQINFDLTQCQEPVSAQFLPNKLILVVDRKGHGIFLCDRFGNKHWTFETNRSEHHVLSFPSKAYYCPLDGENSYLVVDQGHHRVLRINEKHEIVWSYGITGQVGSGEGFLNSPSDIQRTPQGTYLIADTGNHRVIEINPLSQKIIWKADPQEGLISPVCAQRLLNGRTQILDAGQHRILELDQQSTILEECVYFKAEMDPRFRIDEPLQMIRRENQNLVIQNEDRIFEVMLLHKQLQWFSLLTDLRLKHLLKLSEATQETPPTKTSAPTLVRSAFNLPETLRRVSVFKEAPEEFFEKIKLCMRFEDHPAGKILVREGQRGDAMYIIRRGTVEVIKDFQVVAQLHEGEIFGEMALVLSEPRNATVKTQTACQLYKLNKLAFETVIHAIPEVYEKVRKMAEARKTVTELKNNTEFQGTEQLHNLMESHKQRLQELRNTRLKRPSQMTTQPSQMRMIYTPIDQHIMQEAKEQGFTLLEMHIRIHPRCRMKSVRISLLVMILEKHGTVIKMNPSADDILQDKLDLDVSLTLVTQSSRSEVLEDASAIAEIEDVSVIPI
;
A
#
# COMPACT_ATOMS: atom_id res chain seq x y z
N MET A 1 34.73 -0.51 7.27
CA MET A 1 35.30 0.10 6.04
C MET A 1 34.34 -0.21 4.91
N SER A 2 33.82 0.78 4.18
CA SER A 2 33.05 0.50 2.97
C SER A 2 34.02 0.10 1.86
N ALA A 3 33.73 -0.99 1.14
CA ALA A 3 34.42 -1.25 -0.11
C ALA A 3 34.18 -0.06 -1.04
N THR A 4 35.23 0.62 -1.47
CA THR A 4 35.12 1.78 -2.35
C THR A 4 34.59 1.30 -3.69
N ILE A 5 33.35 1.67 -4.04
CA ILE A 5 32.76 1.32 -5.33
C ILE A 5 33.63 1.92 -6.43
N THR A 6 34.29 1.07 -7.20
CA THR A 6 35.22 1.48 -8.25
C THR A 6 34.49 1.57 -9.60
N ALA A 7 35.00 2.40 -10.50
CA ALA A 7 34.56 2.43 -11.89
C ALA A 7 34.70 1.06 -12.60
N GLU A 8 35.58 0.18 -12.12
CA GLU A 8 35.67 -1.23 -12.53
C GLU A 8 34.40 -1.98 -12.11
N SER A 9 34.08 -1.99 -10.80
CA SER A 9 32.94 -2.73 -10.24
C SER A 9 31.60 -2.33 -10.87
N ILE A 10 31.38 -1.04 -11.16
CA ILE A 10 30.15 -0.56 -11.79
C ILE A 10 30.03 -1.11 -13.23
N ARG A 11 31.12 -1.13 -14.00
CA ARG A 11 31.13 -1.70 -15.36
C ARG A 11 30.91 -3.21 -15.34
N THR A 12 31.52 -3.94 -14.41
CA THR A 12 31.30 -5.37 -14.22
C THR A 12 29.83 -5.66 -13.87
N GLU A 13 29.24 -4.91 -12.93
CA GLU A 13 27.83 -5.10 -12.56
C GLU A 13 26.87 -4.83 -13.72
N ILE A 14 27.11 -3.77 -14.51
CA ILE A 14 26.34 -3.49 -15.72
C ILE A 14 26.47 -4.63 -16.74
N LEU A 15 27.69 -5.16 -16.93
CA LEU A 15 27.95 -6.28 -17.84
C LEU A 15 27.18 -7.53 -17.40
N GLU A 16 27.23 -7.91 -16.13
CA GLU A 16 26.50 -9.05 -15.57
C GLU A 16 24.98 -8.89 -15.72
N ILE A 17 24.44 -7.69 -15.50
CA ILE A 17 23.02 -7.39 -15.74
C ILE A 17 22.64 -7.56 -17.22
N LEU A 18 23.51 -7.12 -18.14
CA LEU A 18 23.28 -7.30 -19.57
C LEU A 18 23.32 -8.78 -19.98
N ILE A 19 24.35 -9.53 -19.54
CA ILE A 19 24.51 -10.96 -19.84
C ILE A 19 23.29 -11.75 -19.37
N GLY A 20 22.91 -11.63 -18.08
CA GLY A 20 21.81 -12.43 -17.53
C GLY A 20 20.45 -12.10 -18.14
N LEU A 21 20.17 -10.83 -18.46
CA LEU A 21 18.91 -10.44 -19.11
C LEU A 21 18.87 -10.88 -20.60
N LEU A 22 20.01 -10.93 -21.29
CA LEU A 22 20.09 -11.48 -22.64
C LEU A 22 19.91 -13.00 -22.62
N GLN A 23 20.61 -13.70 -21.72
CA GLN A 23 20.52 -15.16 -21.54
C GLN A 23 19.09 -15.59 -21.19
N GLN A 24 18.40 -14.85 -20.31
CA GLN A 24 16.98 -15.08 -20.00
C GLN A 24 16.07 -14.92 -21.25
N GLN A 25 16.45 -14.06 -22.20
CA GLN A 25 15.65 -13.73 -23.39
C GLN A 25 15.97 -14.57 -24.62
N THR A 26 17.21 -15.07 -24.78
CA THR A 26 17.63 -15.91 -25.92
C THR A 26 17.75 -17.39 -25.56
N GLY A 27 17.84 -17.73 -24.27
CA GLY A 27 18.14 -19.07 -23.78
C GLY A 27 19.59 -19.53 -24.04
N GLN A 28 20.47 -18.66 -24.54
CA GLN A 28 21.85 -19.00 -24.89
C GLN A 28 22.85 -18.50 -23.86
N ASP A 29 23.84 -19.34 -23.54
CA ASP A 29 24.95 -18.97 -22.67
C ASP A 29 26.00 -18.14 -23.45
N LEU A 30 26.00 -16.84 -23.21
CA LEU A 30 26.88 -15.86 -23.82
C LEU A 30 28.37 -16.03 -23.46
N HIS A 31 28.73 -16.80 -22.42
CA HIS A 31 30.13 -17.08 -22.12
C HIS A 31 30.84 -17.87 -23.24
N HIS A 32 30.06 -18.58 -24.08
CA HIS A 32 30.55 -19.28 -25.27
C HIS A 32 30.69 -18.39 -26.52
N HIS A 33 30.32 -17.10 -26.42
CA HIS A 33 30.30 -16.14 -27.54
C HIS A 33 31.25 -14.95 -27.28
N PRO A 34 32.58 -15.12 -27.45
CA PRO A 34 33.58 -14.14 -27.02
C PRO A 34 33.48 -12.79 -27.75
N GLU A 35 33.02 -12.75 -29.00
CA GLU A 35 32.81 -11.48 -29.71
C GLU A 35 31.59 -10.71 -29.19
N ASP A 36 30.49 -11.39 -28.86
CA ASP A 36 29.34 -10.75 -28.22
C ASP A 36 29.69 -10.27 -26.81
N LEU A 37 30.47 -11.03 -26.05
CA LEU A 37 30.98 -10.60 -24.73
C LEU A 37 31.81 -9.32 -24.81
N LYS A 38 32.72 -9.18 -25.79
CA LYS A 38 33.48 -7.93 -26.03
C LYS A 38 32.54 -6.76 -26.36
N ARG A 39 31.51 -6.98 -27.18
CA ARG A 39 30.52 -5.95 -27.53
C ARG A 39 29.74 -5.49 -26.30
N LEU A 40 29.37 -6.41 -25.40
CA LEU A 40 28.72 -6.07 -24.12
C LEU A 40 29.65 -5.34 -23.16
N GLN A 41 30.95 -5.66 -23.12
CA GLN A 41 31.94 -4.90 -22.32
C GLN A 41 32.04 -3.45 -22.77
N VAL A 42 32.05 -3.20 -24.09
CA VAL A 42 32.03 -1.83 -24.66
C VAL A 42 30.73 -1.11 -24.29
N GLU A 43 29.57 -1.77 -24.42
CA GLU A 43 28.30 -1.13 -24.06
C GLU A 43 28.16 -0.90 -22.55
N ALA A 44 28.67 -1.79 -21.70
CA ALA A 44 28.69 -1.58 -20.25
C ALA A 44 29.52 -0.34 -19.86
N ALA A 45 30.64 -0.08 -20.55
CA ALA A 45 31.42 1.15 -20.39
C ALA A 45 30.68 2.41 -20.88
N ASN A 46 29.93 2.31 -22.00
CA ASN A 46 29.08 3.40 -22.49
C ASN A 46 27.96 3.73 -21.50
N LEU A 47 27.24 2.71 -21.04
CA LEU A 47 26.14 2.83 -20.08
C LEU A 47 26.63 3.41 -18.76
N HIS A 48 27.78 2.96 -18.24
CA HIS A 48 28.40 3.54 -17.05
C HIS A 48 28.60 5.06 -17.19
N ARG A 49 29.22 5.51 -18.29
CA ARG A 49 29.44 6.94 -18.56
C ARG A 49 28.14 7.75 -18.68
N ILE A 50 27.05 7.14 -19.15
CA ILE A 50 25.72 7.78 -19.16
C ILE A 50 25.16 7.83 -17.74
N LEU A 51 25.27 6.73 -16.98
CA LEU A 51 24.82 6.62 -15.60
C LEU A 51 25.63 7.48 -14.61
N ASP A 52 26.83 7.95 -14.96
CA ASP A 52 27.52 8.98 -14.17
C ASP A 52 26.74 10.31 -14.19
N GLY A 53 26.21 10.71 -15.35
CA GLY A 53 25.48 11.97 -15.52
C GLY A 53 23.95 11.87 -15.40
N GLN A 54 23.36 10.69 -15.56
CA GLN A 54 21.91 10.49 -15.69
C GLN A 54 21.41 9.32 -14.83
N GLU A 55 20.16 9.39 -14.39
CA GLU A 55 19.55 8.31 -13.58
C GLU A 55 19.16 7.08 -14.41
N VAL A 56 19.01 7.26 -15.73
CA VAL A 56 18.48 6.26 -16.65
C VAL A 56 19.32 6.28 -17.93
N ALA A 57 19.95 5.16 -18.26
CA ALA A 57 20.74 5.00 -19.49
C ALA A 57 19.98 4.11 -20.49
N PRO A 58 19.72 4.57 -21.73
CA PRO A 58 19.06 3.75 -22.73
C PRO A 58 20.01 2.64 -23.22
N VAL A 59 19.56 1.39 -23.16
CA VAL A 59 20.29 0.23 -23.70
C VAL A 59 19.82 -0.02 -25.12
N LYS A 60 20.76 -0.12 -26.07
CA LYS A 60 20.48 -0.46 -27.47
C LYS A 60 21.51 -1.46 -27.99
N LEU A 61 21.13 -2.73 -28.03
CA LEU A 61 21.96 -3.80 -28.58
C LEU A 61 21.33 -4.24 -29.90
N GLU A 62 22.05 -4.07 -31.01
CA GLU A 62 21.58 -4.44 -32.35
C GLU A 62 22.36 -5.65 -32.87
N ASN A 63 21.70 -6.55 -33.60
CA ASN A 63 22.31 -7.75 -34.17
C ASN A 63 23.10 -8.57 -33.13
N PHE A 64 22.52 -8.81 -31.96
CA PHE A 64 23.04 -9.77 -30.99
C PHE A 64 22.34 -11.11 -31.23
N GLN A 65 23.07 -12.10 -31.76
CA GLN A 65 22.53 -13.42 -32.09
C GLN A 65 21.25 -13.39 -32.97
N GLY A 66 21.11 -12.38 -33.84
CA GLY A 66 19.93 -12.17 -34.69
C GLY A 66 18.80 -11.31 -34.08
N HIS A 67 18.96 -10.85 -32.84
CA HIS A 67 17.96 -10.05 -32.12
C HIS A 67 18.38 -8.58 -31.92
N HIS A 68 17.39 -7.70 -31.73
CA HIS A 68 17.58 -6.33 -31.26
C HIS A 68 16.94 -6.14 -29.88
N PHE A 69 17.65 -5.50 -28.97
CA PHE A 69 17.22 -5.25 -27.60
C PHE A 69 17.17 -3.73 -27.35
N LYS A 70 16.02 -3.24 -26.87
CA LYS A 70 15.81 -1.82 -26.56
C LYS A 70 15.26 -1.66 -25.15
N SER A 71 15.89 -0.80 -24.35
CA SER A 71 15.53 -0.62 -22.95
C SER A 71 16.06 0.68 -22.35
N SER A 72 15.91 0.80 -21.04
CA SER A 72 16.80 1.55 -20.18
C SER A 72 17.24 0.75 -18.96
N LEU A 73 18.46 0.98 -18.50
CA LEU A 73 18.99 0.57 -17.20
C LEU A 73 18.92 1.75 -16.23
N GLN A 74 18.53 1.51 -14.97
CA GLN A 74 18.50 2.55 -13.93
C GLN A 74 19.78 2.53 -13.08
N ARG A 75 20.28 3.72 -12.71
CA ARG A 75 21.42 3.87 -11.79
C ARG A 75 21.09 3.25 -10.43
N SER A 76 19.89 3.50 -9.90
CA SER A 76 19.38 2.90 -8.67
C SER A 76 19.49 1.37 -8.63
N THR A 77 19.15 0.68 -9.73
CA THR A 77 19.29 -0.78 -9.88
C THR A 77 20.74 -1.24 -9.79
N VAL A 78 21.66 -0.58 -10.52
CA VAL A 78 23.10 -0.92 -10.49
C VAL A 78 23.68 -0.68 -9.09
N GLN A 79 23.35 0.46 -8.47
CA GLN A 79 23.78 0.78 -7.10
C GLN A 79 23.20 -0.18 -6.06
N ALA A 80 21.99 -0.70 -6.25
CA ALA A 80 21.41 -1.71 -5.37
C ALA A 80 22.17 -3.03 -5.48
N TRP A 81 22.43 -3.51 -6.69
CA TRP A 81 23.16 -4.76 -6.88
C TRP A 81 24.61 -4.69 -6.39
N LEU A 82 25.31 -3.57 -6.61
CA LEU A 82 26.63 -3.33 -6.01
C LEU A 82 26.62 -3.40 -4.47
N LYS A 83 25.52 -3.00 -3.82
CA LYS A 83 25.36 -3.11 -2.35
C LYS A 83 24.96 -4.51 -1.89
N ILE A 84 24.19 -5.26 -2.69
CA ILE A 84 23.78 -6.66 -2.42
C ILE A 84 24.95 -7.63 -2.62
N ASN A 85 25.81 -7.34 -3.60
CA ASN A 85 27.01 -8.10 -3.91
C ASN A 85 28.23 -7.69 -3.06
N ALA A 86 28.17 -6.56 -2.35
CA ALA A 86 29.21 -6.17 -1.40
C ALA A 86 29.27 -7.15 -0.21
N PRO A 87 30.47 -7.42 0.34
CA PRO A 87 30.60 -8.19 1.56
C PRO A 87 29.91 -7.46 2.72
N ALA A 88 29.18 -8.21 3.55
CA ALA A 88 28.51 -7.68 4.73
C ALA A 88 29.51 -6.98 5.68
N PRO A 89 29.15 -5.84 6.29
CA PRO A 89 30.06 -5.12 7.17
C PRO A 89 30.29 -5.91 8.45
N ASN A 90 31.50 -6.45 8.61
CA ASN A 90 31.90 -7.15 9.83
C ASN A 90 32.37 -6.15 10.90
N TYR A 91 31.53 -5.95 11.92
CA TYR A 91 31.81 -5.07 13.06
C TYR A 91 32.36 -5.89 14.24
N THR A 92 33.60 -5.63 14.64
CA THR A 92 34.17 -6.17 15.88
C THR A 92 33.74 -5.39 17.13
N GLN A 93 33.43 -4.10 16.94
CA GLN A 93 32.86 -3.19 17.93
C GLN A 93 31.79 -2.31 17.24
N PRO A 94 30.83 -1.73 17.98
CA PRO A 94 29.86 -0.81 17.41
C PRO A 94 30.55 0.37 16.70
N PRO A 95 30.11 0.77 15.50
CA PRO A 95 30.63 1.99 14.88
C PRO A 95 30.19 3.21 15.70
N GLN A 96 31.01 4.27 15.73
CA GLN A 96 30.68 5.49 16.50
C GLN A 96 29.34 6.13 16.09
N ARG A 97 28.92 5.95 14.83
CA ARG A 97 27.67 6.47 14.27
C ARG A 97 26.85 5.38 13.61
N CYS A 98 25.53 5.49 13.73
CA CYS A 98 24.57 4.60 13.12
C CYS A 98 24.64 4.69 11.59
N PRO A 99 24.81 3.58 10.85
CA PRO A 99 24.88 3.61 9.39
C PRO A 99 23.55 3.96 8.70
N SER A 100 22.42 3.97 9.43
CA SER A 100 21.11 4.37 8.90
C SER A 100 20.79 5.86 9.12
N CYS A 101 20.89 6.36 10.36
CA CYS A 101 20.49 7.74 10.68
C CYS A 101 21.66 8.67 11.06
N ASN A 102 22.90 8.20 11.00
CA ASN A 102 24.13 8.96 11.32
C ASN A 102 24.27 9.49 12.77
N ASN A 103 23.32 9.20 13.66
CA ASN A 103 23.42 9.56 15.08
C ASN A 103 24.47 8.73 15.83
N LEU A 104 25.00 9.28 16.92
CA LEU A 104 25.99 8.62 17.77
C LEU A 104 25.39 7.36 18.42
N LEU A 105 26.14 6.26 18.40
CA LEU A 105 25.72 4.99 19.01
C LEU A 105 26.20 4.80 20.45
N LEU A 106 27.22 5.56 20.89
CA LEU A 106 27.77 5.51 22.25
C LEU A 106 28.06 4.06 22.70
N ASP A 107 28.80 3.33 21.86
CA ASP A 107 29.20 1.93 22.05
C ASP A 107 28.04 0.93 22.24
N LYS A 108 26.85 1.26 21.70
CA LYS A 108 25.69 0.35 21.65
C LYS A 108 25.49 -0.26 20.26
N TRP A 109 25.15 -1.55 20.24
CA TRP A 109 24.74 -2.28 19.03
C TRP A 109 23.35 -1.90 18.50
N GLN A 110 22.57 -1.13 19.27
CA GLN A 110 21.24 -0.66 18.86
C GLN A 110 21.19 0.87 18.87
N CYS A 111 20.67 1.45 17.78
CA CYS A 111 20.42 2.88 17.69
C CYS A 111 19.13 3.25 18.44
N THR A 112 19.25 4.16 19.41
CA THR A 112 18.09 4.69 20.16
C THR A 112 17.19 5.62 19.34
N THR A 113 17.68 6.21 18.25
CA THR A 113 16.88 7.12 17.41
C THR A 113 16.05 6.38 16.35
N CYS A 114 16.67 5.49 15.57
CA CYS A 114 16.01 4.82 14.45
C CYS A 114 15.73 3.33 14.70
N GLY A 115 15.98 2.82 15.91
CA GLY A 115 15.73 1.43 16.28
C GLY A 115 16.69 0.40 15.69
N LEU A 116 17.56 0.79 14.74
CA LEU A 116 18.46 -0.13 14.03
C LEU A 116 19.33 -0.95 14.99
N ILE A 117 19.16 -2.27 14.96
CA ILE A 117 20.08 -3.23 15.56
C ILE A 117 21.15 -3.60 14.53
N LEU A 118 22.41 -3.58 14.95
CA LEU A 118 23.58 -3.98 14.18
C LEU A 118 24.04 -5.39 14.55
N ASP A 119 24.48 -6.15 13.54
CA ASP A 119 25.00 -7.50 13.69
C ASP A 119 26.32 -7.54 14.49
N SER A 120 26.20 -7.75 15.81
CA SER A 120 27.33 -7.98 16.71
C SER A 120 28.02 -9.33 16.46
N PRO A 121 29.27 -9.56 16.94
CA PRO A 121 29.95 -10.86 16.83
C PRO A 121 29.22 -12.02 17.53
N GLU A 122 28.32 -11.73 18.47
CA GLU A 122 27.41 -12.71 19.06
C GLU A 122 26.23 -12.97 18.12
N TYR A 123 25.57 -11.90 17.66
CA TYR A 123 24.45 -11.95 16.72
C TYR A 123 24.80 -12.73 15.44
N GLN A 124 25.98 -12.49 14.87
CA GLN A 124 26.50 -13.22 13.69
C GLN A 124 26.68 -14.72 13.98
N ARG A 125 27.21 -15.10 15.15
CA ARG A 125 27.36 -16.51 15.54
C ARG A 125 26.00 -17.21 15.72
N LEU A 126 25.00 -16.50 16.24
CA LEU A 126 23.63 -17.04 16.37
C LEU A 126 22.91 -17.16 15.02
N LYS A 127 23.14 -16.21 14.09
CA LYS A 127 22.69 -16.32 12.69
C LYS A 127 23.26 -17.52 11.93
N GLN A 128 24.45 -18.01 12.30
CA GLN A 128 25.06 -19.19 11.68
C GLN A 128 24.41 -20.50 12.14
N THR A 129 23.87 -20.55 13.35
CA THR A 129 23.26 -21.77 13.91
C THR A 129 21.75 -21.82 13.72
N ALA A 130 21.07 -20.68 13.64
CA ALA A 130 19.61 -20.60 13.68
C ALA A 130 19.03 -19.92 12.43
N SER A 131 17.86 -20.39 11.98
CA SER A 131 17.20 -19.88 10.76
C SER A 131 16.42 -18.59 11.05
N LEU A 132 17.10 -17.62 11.65
CA LEU A 132 16.48 -16.49 12.35
C LEU A 132 15.91 -15.40 11.45
N ASP A 133 16.60 -15.07 10.35
CA ASP A 133 16.26 -13.92 9.52
C ASP A 133 15.48 -14.37 8.27
N PRO A 134 14.17 -14.06 8.15
CA PRO A 134 13.39 -14.41 6.97
C PRO A 134 13.87 -13.69 5.70
N ARG A 135 14.76 -12.70 5.81
CA ARG A 135 15.42 -12.04 4.66
C ARG A 135 16.72 -12.73 4.26
N GLY A 136 17.29 -13.56 5.14
CA GLY A 136 18.59 -14.22 4.95
C GLY A 136 19.75 -13.22 4.92
N ASP A 137 20.58 -13.29 3.86
CA ASP A 137 21.81 -12.50 3.70
C ASP A 137 21.61 -11.17 2.93
N LEU A 138 20.37 -10.65 2.89
CA LEU A 138 20.11 -9.33 2.29
C LEU A 138 20.77 -8.22 3.12
N PRO A 139 21.47 -7.26 2.48
CA PRO A 139 22.10 -6.15 3.18
C PRO A 139 21.07 -5.19 3.79
N LEU A 140 21.54 -4.36 4.72
CA LEU A 140 20.71 -3.42 5.46
C LEU A 140 19.83 -2.55 4.55
N GLY A 141 18.54 -2.52 4.84
CA GLY A 141 17.57 -1.69 4.13
C GLY A 141 17.00 -2.28 2.84
N TYR A 142 17.25 -3.55 2.52
CA TYR A 142 16.60 -4.24 1.42
C TYR A 142 15.63 -5.33 1.91
N LEU A 143 14.57 -5.55 1.13
CA LEU A 143 13.57 -6.60 1.34
C LEU A 143 13.38 -7.40 0.05
N LEU A 144 13.16 -8.70 0.19
CA LEU A 144 12.74 -9.59 -0.88
C LEU A 144 11.31 -10.05 -0.59
N ILE A 145 10.42 -9.73 -1.51
CA ILE A 145 8.98 -9.83 -1.33
C ILE A 145 8.39 -10.70 -2.47
N PRO A 146 7.74 -11.83 -2.18
CA PRO A 146 7.01 -12.57 -3.20
C PRO A 146 5.73 -11.82 -3.63
N ASP A 147 5.30 -11.99 -4.87
CA ASP A 147 3.98 -11.56 -5.36
C ASP A 147 3.31 -12.79 -6.01
N PRO A 148 2.61 -13.62 -5.21
CA PRO A 148 2.12 -14.93 -5.63
C PRO A 148 1.19 -14.82 -6.86
N LYS A 149 0.25 -13.87 -6.83
CA LYS A 149 -0.74 -13.64 -7.90
C LYS A 149 -0.12 -13.21 -9.23
N ARG A 150 1.07 -12.57 -9.22
CA ARG A 150 1.76 -12.14 -10.45
C ARG A 150 3.02 -12.96 -10.75
N ARG A 151 3.22 -14.07 -10.04
CA ARG A 151 4.31 -15.04 -10.25
C ARG A 151 5.68 -14.38 -10.33
N ARG A 152 5.97 -13.48 -9.39
CA ARG A 152 7.23 -12.72 -9.38
C ARG A 152 7.78 -12.50 -7.98
N LEU A 153 9.07 -12.22 -7.90
CA LEU A 153 9.74 -11.73 -6.70
C LEU A 153 10.15 -10.27 -6.90
N LEU A 154 10.08 -9.48 -5.84
CA LEU A 154 10.40 -8.05 -5.84
C LEU A 154 11.51 -7.76 -4.83
N PHE A 155 12.59 -7.12 -5.28
CA PHE A 155 13.58 -6.53 -4.40
C PHE A 155 13.19 -5.07 -4.16
N LEU A 156 12.88 -4.73 -2.91
CA LEU A 156 12.51 -3.38 -2.49
C LEU A 156 13.68 -2.71 -1.76
N SER A 157 13.94 -1.45 -2.09
CA SER A 157 14.86 -0.57 -1.37
C SER A 157 14.06 0.29 -0.40
N THR A 158 14.20 0.02 0.90
CA THR A 158 13.45 0.71 1.95
C THR A 158 13.92 2.15 2.23
N PRO A 159 15.22 2.54 2.12
CA PRO A 159 15.62 3.93 2.29
C PRO A 159 15.05 4.88 1.22
N THR A 160 14.66 4.34 0.05
CA THR A 160 14.12 5.10 -1.08
C THR A 160 12.60 4.95 -1.18
N ASN A 161 11.89 4.86 -0.04
CA ASN A 161 10.44 4.72 0.03
C ASN A 161 9.89 3.47 -0.71
N HIS A 162 10.51 2.32 -0.44
CA HIS A 162 10.06 1.00 -0.93
C HIS A 162 10.04 0.85 -2.46
N GLU A 163 10.93 1.55 -3.17
CA GLU A 163 11.06 1.39 -4.62
C GLU A 163 11.54 -0.01 -5.00
N VAL A 164 10.91 -0.59 -6.02
CA VAL A 164 11.36 -1.82 -6.66
C VAL A 164 12.66 -1.54 -7.41
N VAL A 165 13.78 -2.08 -6.93
CA VAL A 165 15.12 -1.95 -7.55
C VAL A 165 15.43 -3.11 -8.50
N TRP A 166 14.79 -4.27 -8.28
CA TRP A 166 14.85 -5.43 -9.16
C TRP A 166 13.57 -6.26 -9.05
N GLN A 167 13.24 -7.02 -10.09
CA GLN A 167 12.15 -8.00 -10.06
C GLN A 167 12.55 -9.25 -10.85
N ILE A 168 12.10 -10.40 -10.38
CA ILE A 168 12.21 -11.69 -11.08
C ILE A 168 10.81 -12.08 -11.48
N ASN A 169 10.50 -12.12 -12.77
CA ASN A 169 9.23 -12.67 -13.24
C ASN A 169 9.46 -14.13 -13.60
N PHE A 170 8.66 -15.03 -13.06
CA PHE A 170 8.66 -16.42 -13.49
C PHE A 170 7.68 -16.59 -14.65
N ASP A 171 8.14 -17.23 -15.72
CA ASP A 171 7.26 -17.62 -16.81
C ASP A 171 6.21 -18.63 -16.33
N LEU A 172 5.11 -18.76 -17.09
CA LEU A 172 3.96 -19.59 -16.72
C LEU A 172 4.31 -21.05 -16.38
N THR A 173 5.45 -21.55 -16.86
CA THR A 173 6.00 -22.90 -16.68
C THR A 173 7.05 -23.01 -15.57
N GLN A 174 7.67 -21.91 -15.12
CA GLN A 174 8.81 -21.95 -14.20
C GLN A 174 8.38 -21.99 -12.72
N CYS A 175 7.36 -21.21 -12.36
CA CYS A 175 6.80 -21.15 -11.01
C CYS A 175 5.32 -20.77 -11.10
N GLN A 176 4.44 -21.49 -10.42
CA GLN A 176 2.99 -21.25 -10.46
C GLN A 176 2.52 -20.24 -9.42
N GLU A 177 3.04 -20.33 -8.19
CA GLU A 177 2.66 -19.48 -7.07
C GLU A 177 3.84 -19.36 -6.06
N PRO A 178 4.76 -18.39 -6.25
CA PRO A 178 5.85 -18.16 -5.30
C PRO A 178 5.30 -17.53 -4.01
N VAL A 179 5.28 -18.29 -2.90
CA VAL A 179 4.71 -17.85 -1.61
C VAL A 179 5.74 -17.50 -0.54
N SER A 180 6.97 -18.02 -0.67
CA SER A 180 8.08 -17.70 0.21
C SER A 180 9.37 -17.58 -0.59
N ALA A 181 10.20 -16.60 -0.24
CA ALA A 181 11.51 -16.42 -0.80
C ALA A 181 12.52 -15.97 0.27
N GLN A 182 13.74 -16.51 0.24
CA GLN A 182 14.85 -16.10 1.14
C GLN A 182 16.15 -15.97 0.34
N PHE A 183 16.90 -14.90 0.58
CA PHE A 183 18.18 -14.64 -0.09
C PHE A 183 19.34 -15.29 0.68
N LEU A 184 20.16 -16.09 0.00
CA LEU A 184 21.16 -16.95 0.64
C LEU A 184 22.58 -16.34 0.60
N PRO A 185 23.51 -16.79 1.46
CA PRO A 185 24.89 -16.27 1.47
C PRO A 185 25.64 -16.45 0.14
N ASN A 186 25.31 -17.50 -0.62
CA ASN A 186 25.83 -17.74 -1.99
C ASN A 186 25.11 -16.91 -3.07
N LYS A 187 24.28 -15.93 -2.67
CA LYS A 187 23.51 -15.00 -3.52
C LYS A 187 22.45 -15.67 -4.42
N LEU A 188 22.17 -16.96 -4.20
CA LEU A 188 20.96 -17.62 -4.70
C LEU A 188 19.74 -17.25 -3.85
N ILE A 189 18.57 -17.56 -4.38
CA ILE A 189 17.26 -17.31 -3.78
C ILE A 189 16.57 -18.65 -3.60
N LEU A 190 16.29 -19.03 -2.35
CA LEU A 190 15.42 -20.15 -2.04
C LEU A 190 13.96 -19.72 -2.28
N VAL A 191 13.23 -20.45 -3.11
CA VAL A 191 11.84 -20.15 -3.48
C VAL A 191 10.94 -21.36 -3.19
N VAL A 192 9.75 -21.09 -2.65
CA VAL A 192 8.68 -22.06 -2.46
C VAL A 192 7.56 -21.80 -3.45
N ASP A 193 7.26 -22.78 -4.31
CA ASP A 193 6.14 -22.76 -5.24
C ASP A 193 5.00 -23.62 -4.70
N ARG A 194 3.95 -22.95 -4.21
CA ARG A 194 2.83 -23.61 -3.53
C ARG A 194 2.00 -24.44 -4.50
N LYS A 195 1.65 -23.89 -5.66
CA LYS A 195 0.87 -24.58 -6.71
C LYS A 195 1.72 -25.45 -7.63
N GLY A 196 3.03 -25.21 -7.69
CA GLY A 196 3.99 -26.12 -8.32
C GLY A 196 4.41 -27.29 -7.44
N HIS A 197 3.94 -27.37 -6.19
CA HIS A 197 4.23 -28.47 -5.27
C HIS A 197 5.74 -28.71 -5.07
N GLY A 198 6.53 -27.64 -4.99
CA GLY A 198 7.98 -27.76 -5.06
C GLY A 198 8.74 -26.58 -4.46
N ILE A 199 10.04 -26.79 -4.27
CA ILE A 199 10.99 -25.76 -3.83
C ILE A 199 12.24 -25.81 -4.72
N PHE A 200 12.86 -24.66 -4.93
CA PHE A 200 14.03 -24.55 -5.80
C PHE A 200 14.95 -23.39 -5.36
N LEU A 201 16.21 -23.45 -5.80
CA LEU A 201 17.13 -22.32 -5.76
C LEU A 201 17.17 -21.69 -7.15
N CYS A 202 17.02 -20.36 -7.24
CA CYS A 202 17.29 -19.62 -8.46
C CYS A 202 18.29 -18.49 -8.24
N ASP A 203 18.93 -18.03 -9.32
CA ASP A 203 19.67 -16.77 -9.30
C ASP A 203 18.74 -15.55 -9.39
N ARG A 204 19.33 -14.36 -9.46
CA ARG A 204 18.61 -13.09 -9.60
C ARG A 204 17.87 -12.91 -10.93
N PHE A 205 18.11 -13.74 -11.94
CA PHE A 205 17.40 -13.70 -13.22
C PHE A 205 16.25 -14.72 -13.26
N GLY A 206 16.19 -15.63 -12.29
CA GLY A 206 15.17 -16.67 -12.17
C GLY A 206 15.61 -18.04 -12.70
N ASN A 207 16.85 -18.17 -13.20
CA ASN A 207 17.36 -19.47 -13.66
C ASN A 207 17.50 -20.40 -12.46
N LYS A 208 17.03 -21.65 -12.58
CA LYS A 208 17.09 -22.63 -11.50
C LYS A 208 18.47 -23.31 -11.46
N HIS A 209 19.10 -23.29 -10.29
CA HIS A 209 20.39 -23.95 -10.02
C HIS A 209 20.21 -25.28 -9.29
N TRP A 210 19.13 -25.42 -8.53
CA TRP A 210 18.77 -26.65 -7.80
C TRP A 210 17.24 -26.71 -7.64
N THR A 211 16.65 -27.89 -7.63
CA THR A 211 15.21 -28.11 -7.38
C THR A 211 15.05 -29.40 -6.59
N PHE A 212 14.18 -29.41 -5.58
CA PHE A 212 13.98 -30.61 -4.77
C PHE A 212 13.31 -31.73 -5.60
N GLU A 213 13.93 -32.91 -5.64
CA GLU A 213 13.45 -34.07 -6.40
C GLU A 213 12.28 -34.76 -5.69
N THR A 214 11.07 -34.24 -5.91
CA THR A 214 9.83 -34.75 -5.31
C THR A 214 9.41 -36.14 -5.80
N ASN A 215 10.04 -36.64 -6.87
CA ASN A 215 9.75 -37.93 -7.51
C ASN A 215 10.58 -39.12 -6.98
N ARG A 216 11.46 -38.91 -5.99
CA ARG A 216 12.30 -39.99 -5.42
C ARG A 216 11.53 -41.10 -4.71
N SER A 217 10.50 -40.72 -3.96
CA SER A 217 9.56 -41.65 -3.31
C SER A 217 8.31 -40.89 -2.89
N GLU A 218 7.25 -41.61 -2.49
CA GLU A 218 6.01 -41.02 -1.97
C GLU A 218 6.27 -40.04 -0.81
N HIS A 219 7.29 -40.28 0.02
CA HIS A 219 7.66 -39.37 1.10
C HIS A 219 8.27 -38.05 0.64
N HIS A 220 8.83 -37.97 -0.58
CA HIS A 220 9.43 -36.75 -1.15
C HIS A 220 8.40 -35.86 -1.87
N VAL A 221 7.19 -36.37 -2.14
CA VAL A 221 6.11 -35.56 -2.72
C VAL A 221 5.71 -34.46 -1.73
N LEU A 222 5.65 -33.22 -2.19
CA LEU A 222 5.17 -32.07 -1.40
C LEU A 222 3.73 -31.71 -1.82
N SER A 223 2.94 -31.20 -0.88
CA SER A 223 1.56 -30.78 -1.07
C SER A 223 1.37 -29.36 -0.54
N PHE A 224 1.20 -28.41 -1.46
CA PHE A 224 1.03 -26.98 -1.15
C PHE A 224 2.05 -26.43 -0.12
N PRO A 225 3.36 -26.57 -0.35
CA PRO A 225 4.35 -26.09 0.61
C PRO A 225 4.21 -24.57 0.82
N SER A 226 4.27 -24.11 2.08
CA SER A 226 3.96 -22.72 2.45
C SER A 226 5.22 -21.89 2.75
N LYS A 227 6.24 -22.51 3.34
CA LYS A 227 7.43 -21.82 3.83
C LYS A 227 8.66 -22.70 3.73
N ALA A 228 9.81 -22.07 3.50
CA ALA A 228 11.11 -22.72 3.63
C ALA A 228 12.17 -21.73 4.08
N TYR A 229 13.15 -22.21 4.83
CA TYR A 229 14.32 -21.46 5.28
C TYR A 229 15.59 -22.28 5.13
N TYR A 230 16.67 -21.60 4.75
CA TYR A 230 18.01 -22.14 4.81
C TYR A 230 18.46 -22.34 6.26
N CYS A 231 19.04 -23.51 6.52
CA CYS A 231 19.39 -23.99 7.84
C CYS A 231 20.62 -24.93 7.72
N PRO A 232 21.83 -24.38 7.48
CA PRO A 232 23.04 -25.19 7.40
C PRO A 232 23.31 -25.87 8.75
N LEU A 233 23.78 -27.12 8.73
CA LEU A 233 24.13 -27.86 9.93
C LEU A 233 25.25 -28.85 9.64
N ASP A 234 26.16 -29.03 10.59
CA ASP A 234 27.27 -30.01 10.52
C ASP A 234 28.18 -29.87 9.27
N GLY A 235 28.20 -28.68 8.66
CA GLY A 235 28.93 -28.39 7.42
C GLY A 235 28.16 -28.71 6.12
N GLU A 236 26.95 -29.26 6.21
CA GLU A 236 26.07 -29.48 5.06
C GLU A 236 25.00 -28.38 4.92
N ASN A 237 24.72 -28.02 3.67
CA ASN A 237 23.62 -27.13 3.32
C ASN A 237 22.29 -27.89 3.44
N SER A 238 21.37 -27.35 4.25
CA SER A 238 20.05 -27.94 4.46
C SER A 238 18.96 -26.89 4.52
N TYR A 239 17.71 -27.31 4.27
CA TYR A 239 16.54 -26.45 4.18
C TYR A 239 15.44 -27.02 5.08
N LEU A 240 14.86 -26.17 5.92
CA LEU A 240 13.60 -26.47 6.60
C LEU A 240 12.45 -26.14 5.64
N VAL A 241 11.46 -27.01 5.57
CA VAL A 241 10.32 -26.91 4.64
C VAL A 241 9.02 -27.22 5.37
N VAL A 242 8.01 -26.39 5.17
CA VAL A 242 6.65 -26.62 5.66
C VAL A 242 5.81 -27.20 4.53
N ASP A 243 5.39 -28.45 4.70
CA ASP A 243 4.59 -29.20 3.73
C ASP A 243 3.12 -29.22 4.22
N GLN A 244 2.46 -28.08 4.04
CA GLN A 244 1.18 -27.74 4.67
C GLN A 244 0.08 -28.77 4.37
N GLY A 245 -0.04 -29.18 3.10
CA GLY A 245 -1.05 -30.13 2.62
C GLY A 245 -0.80 -31.58 3.01
N HIS A 246 0.38 -31.92 3.51
CA HIS A 246 0.67 -33.21 4.15
C HIS A 246 0.73 -33.13 5.68
N HIS A 247 0.46 -31.95 6.26
CA HIS A 247 0.46 -31.70 7.70
C HIS A 247 1.78 -32.08 8.38
N ARG A 248 2.90 -31.72 7.75
CA ARG A 248 4.25 -32.05 8.24
C ARG A 248 5.25 -30.94 7.97
N VAL A 249 6.37 -31.01 8.69
CA VAL A 249 7.56 -30.19 8.45
C VAL A 249 8.75 -31.11 8.21
N LEU A 250 9.64 -30.70 7.31
CA LEU A 250 10.79 -31.48 6.85
C LEU A 250 12.07 -30.69 7.03
N ARG A 251 13.19 -31.38 7.23
CA ARG A 251 14.53 -30.87 6.92
C ARG A 251 15.11 -31.72 5.80
N ILE A 252 15.55 -31.09 4.74
CA ILE A 252 16.16 -31.74 3.57
C ILE A 252 17.56 -31.19 3.31
N ASN A 253 18.46 -31.98 2.71
CA ASN A 253 19.78 -31.51 2.28
C ASN A 253 19.86 -31.29 0.75
N GLU A 254 20.97 -30.73 0.28
CA GLU A 254 21.23 -30.55 -1.17
C GLU A 254 21.26 -31.86 -1.96
N LYS A 255 21.51 -33.01 -1.31
CA LYS A 255 21.43 -34.35 -1.92
C LYS A 255 19.98 -34.85 -2.10
N HIS A 256 18.99 -34.00 -1.78
CA HIS A 256 17.55 -34.26 -1.80
C HIS A 256 17.10 -35.34 -0.80
N GLU A 257 17.85 -35.59 0.27
CA GLU A 257 17.49 -36.54 1.32
C GLU A 257 16.67 -35.84 2.42
N ILE A 258 15.57 -36.46 2.86
CA ILE A 258 14.82 -36.02 4.05
C ILE A 258 15.58 -36.49 5.29
N VAL A 259 16.41 -35.60 5.85
CA VAL A 259 17.28 -35.88 7.00
C VAL A 259 16.58 -35.75 8.36
N TRP A 260 15.40 -35.12 8.41
CA TRP A 260 14.55 -35.05 9.61
C TRP A 260 13.11 -34.68 9.21
N SER A 261 12.11 -35.09 10.00
CA SER A 261 10.71 -34.69 9.81
C SER A 261 9.91 -34.71 11.11
N TYR A 262 8.78 -33.99 11.14
CA TYR A 262 7.78 -34.02 12.22
C TYR A 262 6.37 -33.77 11.66
N GLY A 263 5.35 -34.37 12.27
CA GLY A 263 4.02 -34.52 11.67
C GLY A 263 3.92 -35.83 10.87
N ILE A 264 2.77 -36.48 10.94
CA ILE A 264 2.51 -37.74 10.22
C ILE A 264 1.90 -37.40 8.85
N THR A 265 2.58 -37.82 7.78
CA THR A 265 2.22 -37.48 6.40
C THR A 265 0.76 -37.83 6.10
N GLY A 266 -0.06 -36.80 5.84
CA GLY A 266 -1.48 -36.95 5.51
C GLY A 266 -2.41 -37.24 6.70
N GLN A 267 -1.93 -37.21 7.95
CA GLN A 267 -2.74 -37.39 9.15
C GLN A 267 -2.78 -36.12 10.01
N VAL A 268 -3.95 -35.49 10.06
CA VAL A 268 -4.23 -34.38 10.98
C VAL A 268 -4.30 -34.87 12.42
N GLY A 269 -3.67 -34.14 13.34
CA GLY A 269 -3.88 -34.34 14.78
C GLY A 269 -3.24 -33.25 15.63
N SER A 270 -3.57 -33.23 16.92
CA SER A 270 -3.06 -32.27 17.91
C SER A 270 -2.20 -32.90 19.02
N GLY A 271 -2.02 -34.23 19.01
CA GLY A 271 -1.11 -34.93 19.93
C GLY A 271 0.37 -34.67 19.64
N GLU A 272 1.28 -35.19 20.48
CA GLU A 272 2.71 -35.22 20.16
C GLU A 272 2.95 -36.02 18.86
N GLY A 273 3.80 -35.49 17.98
CA GLY A 273 4.10 -36.10 16.68
C GLY A 273 3.11 -35.74 15.56
N PHE A 274 1.97 -35.11 15.87
CA PHE A 274 0.98 -34.66 14.90
C PHE A 274 0.98 -33.14 14.72
N LEU A 275 0.61 -32.70 13.52
CA LEU A 275 0.35 -31.30 13.18
C LEU A 275 -0.99 -31.20 12.42
N ASN A 276 -1.48 -29.99 12.22
CA ASN A 276 -2.63 -29.67 11.40
C ASN A 276 -2.33 -28.43 10.56
N SER A 277 -2.04 -28.65 9.27
CA SER A 277 -1.77 -27.58 8.29
C SER A 277 -0.81 -26.49 8.80
N PRO A 278 0.42 -26.86 9.22
CA PRO A 278 1.42 -25.91 9.69
C PRO A 278 1.72 -24.86 8.61
N SER A 279 2.11 -23.65 9.02
CA SER A 279 2.40 -22.54 8.11
C SER A 279 3.87 -22.12 8.10
N ASP A 280 4.57 -22.25 9.23
CA ASP A 280 5.90 -21.65 9.47
C ASP A 280 6.75 -22.55 10.40
N ILE A 281 8.07 -22.49 10.25
CA ILE A 281 9.04 -23.26 11.05
C ILE A 281 10.35 -22.49 11.22
N GLN A 282 10.95 -22.51 12.41
CA GLN A 282 12.24 -21.89 12.67
C GLN A 282 13.15 -22.78 13.52
N ARG A 283 14.42 -22.96 13.13
CA ARG A 283 15.47 -23.44 14.05
C ARG A 283 15.88 -22.31 14.97
N THR A 284 15.74 -22.52 16.28
CA THR A 284 16.13 -21.56 17.32
C THR A 284 17.66 -21.54 17.53
N PRO A 285 18.22 -20.52 18.21
CA PRO A 285 19.61 -20.51 18.65
C PRO A 285 20.02 -21.75 19.46
N GLN A 286 19.07 -22.33 20.21
CA GLN A 286 19.24 -23.52 21.05
C GLN A 286 19.22 -24.83 20.23
N GLY A 287 18.91 -24.76 18.93
CA GLY A 287 18.79 -25.93 18.05
C GLY A 287 17.50 -26.73 18.19
N THR A 288 16.49 -26.15 18.83
CA THR A 288 15.11 -26.62 18.83
C THR A 288 14.37 -26.10 17.59
N TYR A 289 13.21 -26.65 17.26
CA TYR A 289 12.36 -26.13 16.18
C TYR A 289 11.08 -25.52 16.75
N LEU A 290 10.83 -24.25 16.44
CA LEU A 290 9.57 -23.56 16.69
C LEU A 290 8.67 -23.73 15.45
N ILE A 291 7.41 -24.14 15.61
CA ILE A 291 6.48 -24.43 14.52
C ILE A 291 5.16 -23.70 14.78
N ALA A 292 4.68 -22.95 13.78
CA ALA A 292 3.31 -22.44 13.78
C ALA A 292 2.37 -23.51 13.22
N ASP A 293 1.59 -24.13 14.12
CA ASP A 293 0.70 -25.26 13.82
C ASP A 293 -0.74 -24.72 13.68
N THR A 294 -0.94 -23.99 12.57
CA THR A 294 -2.05 -23.04 12.34
C THR A 294 -3.43 -23.65 12.53
N GLY A 295 -3.67 -24.84 11.95
CA GLY A 295 -4.95 -25.54 12.04
C GLY A 295 -5.25 -26.11 13.44
N ASN A 296 -4.24 -26.23 14.30
CA ASN A 296 -4.40 -26.53 15.73
C ASN A 296 -4.39 -25.28 16.61
N HIS A 297 -4.36 -24.08 16.00
CA HIS A 297 -4.39 -22.78 16.66
C HIS A 297 -3.29 -22.59 17.74
N ARG A 298 -2.11 -23.17 17.51
CA ARG A 298 -1.01 -23.19 18.47
C ARG A 298 0.35 -22.92 17.83
N VAL A 299 1.30 -22.53 18.66
CA VAL A 299 2.74 -22.53 18.34
C VAL A 299 3.42 -23.50 19.29
N ILE A 300 4.21 -24.43 18.77
CA ILE A 300 4.94 -25.42 19.57
C ILE A 300 6.44 -25.28 19.35
N GLU A 301 7.23 -25.51 20.39
CA GLU A 301 8.67 -25.70 20.27
C GLU A 301 9.00 -27.16 20.59
N ILE A 302 9.77 -27.80 19.71
CA ILE A 302 10.12 -29.21 19.81
C ILE A 302 11.63 -29.42 19.90
N ASN A 303 12.05 -30.43 20.67
CA ASN A 303 13.42 -30.91 20.64
C ASN A 303 13.58 -31.90 19.47
N PRO A 304 14.51 -31.69 18.52
CA PRO A 304 14.59 -32.51 17.32
C PRO A 304 15.11 -33.94 17.56
N LEU A 305 15.81 -34.18 18.67
CA LEU A 305 16.38 -35.49 19.02
C LEU A 305 15.35 -36.38 19.73
N SER A 306 14.57 -35.82 20.66
CA SER A 306 13.54 -36.56 21.40
C SER A 306 12.15 -36.52 20.76
N GLN A 307 11.94 -35.62 19.78
CA GLN A 307 10.65 -35.27 19.16
C GLN A 307 9.56 -34.81 20.14
N LYS A 308 9.92 -34.49 21.39
CA LYS A 308 8.96 -34.01 22.40
C LYS A 308 8.71 -32.51 22.27
N ILE A 309 7.48 -32.11 22.58
CA ILE A 309 7.13 -30.70 22.75
C ILE A 309 7.74 -30.22 24.08
N ILE A 310 8.55 -29.17 24.02
CA ILE A 310 9.23 -28.59 25.19
C ILE A 310 8.65 -27.24 25.61
N TRP A 311 7.95 -26.55 24.71
CA TRP A 311 7.21 -25.32 24.98
C TRP A 311 5.99 -25.24 24.05
N LYS A 312 4.93 -24.55 24.48
CA LYS A 312 3.75 -24.27 23.66
C LYS A 312 3.09 -22.95 24.06
N ALA A 313 2.46 -22.30 23.09
CA ALA A 313 1.37 -21.37 23.28
C ALA A 313 0.18 -21.90 22.47
N ASP A 314 -1.02 -21.91 23.02
CA ASP A 314 -2.18 -22.60 22.43
C ASP A 314 -3.48 -21.81 22.69
N PRO A 315 -4.69 -22.32 22.31
CA PRO A 315 -5.94 -21.59 22.49
C PRO A 315 -6.30 -21.19 23.93
N GLN A 316 -5.68 -21.80 24.95
CA GLN A 316 -5.84 -21.36 26.35
C GLN A 316 -5.21 -19.97 26.59
N GLU A 317 -4.17 -19.65 25.83
CA GLU A 317 -3.54 -18.31 25.75
C GLU A 317 -4.25 -17.39 24.74
N GLY A 318 -5.38 -17.83 24.18
CA GLY A 318 -6.22 -17.05 23.25
C GLY A 318 -5.67 -16.92 21.81
N LEU A 319 -4.72 -17.76 21.40
CA LEU A 319 -4.26 -17.85 20.00
C LEU A 319 -5.35 -18.44 19.10
N ILE A 320 -5.53 -17.85 17.90
CA ILE A 320 -6.43 -18.36 16.86
C ILE A 320 -5.71 -18.29 15.50
N SER A 321 -5.35 -19.46 14.98
CA SER A 321 -4.72 -19.59 13.66
C SER A 321 -3.42 -18.76 13.50
N PRO A 322 -2.36 -19.02 14.31
CA PRO A 322 -1.09 -18.35 14.15
C PRO A 322 -0.43 -18.75 12.81
N VAL A 323 0.04 -17.76 12.03
CA VAL A 323 0.60 -17.99 10.69
C VAL A 323 2.12 -17.83 10.64
N CYS A 324 2.72 -17.08 11.57
CA CYS A 324 4.17 -16.93 11.66
C CYS A 324 4.60 -16.91 13.12
N ALA A 325 5.74 -17.55 13.44
CA ALA A 325 6.28 -17.59 14.78
C ALA A 325 7.81 -17.59 14.75
N GLN A 326 8.44 -16.65 15.48
CA GLN A 326 9.89 -16.55 15.58
C GLN A 326 10.38 -16.38 17.03
N ARG A 327 11.40 -17.15 17.41
CA ARG A 327 12.17 -16.98 18.64
C ARG A 327 13.17 -15.84 18.42
N LEU A 328 12.95 -14.73 19.12
CA LEU A 328 13.84 -13.59 19.13
C LEU A 328 15.09 -13.89 19.97
N LEU A 329 16.20 -13.21 19.68
CA LEU A 329 17.48 -13.43 20.37
C LEU A 329 17.48 -13.05 21.86
N ASN A 330 16.55 -12.19 22.30
CA ASN A 330 16.30 -11.92 23.71
C ASN A 330 15.48 -13.02 24.41
N GLY A 331 15.24 -14.16 23.73
CA GLY A 331 14.50 -15.32 24.24
C GLY A 331 12.98 -15.24 24.08
N ARG A 332 12.42 -14.10 23.68
CA ARG A 332 10.97 -13.89 23.50
C ARG A 332 10.43 -14.59 22.26
N THR A 333 9.15 -14.98 22.26
CA THR A 333 8.46 -15.49 21.06
C THR A 333 7.70 -14.33 20.42
N GLN A 334 7.90 -14.04 19.13
CA GLN A 334 6.99 -13.16 18.38
C GLN A 334 6.07 -14.02 17.51
N ILE A 335 4.76 -13.79 17.59
CA ILE A 335 3.72 -14.58 16.91
C ILE A 335 2.80 -13.64 16.13
N LEU A 336 2.53 -13.97 14.87
CA LEU A 336 1.46 -13.38 14.06
C LEU A 336 0.20 -14.23 14.22
N ASP A 337 -0.74 -13.74 15.02
CA ASP A 337 -1.99 -14.38 15.39
C ASP A 337 -3.10 -13.92 14.44
N ALA A 338 -3.25 -14.63 13.31
CA ALA A 338 -3.98 -14.11 12.16
C ALA A 338 -5.50 -14.06 12.38
N GLY A 339 -6.07 -15.04 13.09
CA GLY A 339 -7.50 -15.09 13.41
C GLY A 339 -7.94 -14.07 14.45
N GLN A 340 -7.02 -13.58 15.28
CA GLN A 340 -7.24 -12.47 16.23
C GLN A 340 -6.69 -11.14 15.72
N HIS A 341 -6.25 -11.06 14.46
CA HIS A 341 -5.86 -9.81 13.80
C HIS A 341 -4.74 -9.02 14.49
N ARG A 342 -3.82 -9.74 15.15
CA ARG A 342 -2.80 -9.16 16.04
C ARG A 342 -1.42 -9.81 15.92
N ILE A 343 -0.42 -9.09 16.41
CA ILE A 343 0.93 -9.59 16.66
C ILE A 343 1.17 -9.57 18.17
N LEU A 344 1.72 -10.65 18.69
CA LEU A 344 2.08 -10.83 20.09
C LEU A 344 3.60 -10.94 20.24
N GLU A 345 4.16 -10.38 21.31
CA GLU A 345 5.51 -10.73 21.81
C GLU A 345 5.34 -11.37 23.20
N LEU A 346 5.72 -12.63 23.35
CA LEU A 346 5.59 -13.44 24.56
C LEU A 346 6.95 -13.64 25.24
N ASP A 347 6.94 -13.86 26.57
CA ASP A 347 8.10 -14.40 27.28
C ASP A 347 8.26 -15.94 27.10
N GLN A 348 9.12 -16.57 27.90
CA GLN A 348 9.32 -18.03 27.88
C GLN A 348 8.24 -18.80 28.65
N GLN A 349 7.44 -18.11 29.44
CA GLN A 349 6.31 -18.62 30.23
C GLN A 349 4.98 -18.46 29.47
N SER A 350 5.02 -17.98 28.23
CA SER A 350 3.88 -17.64 27.36
C SER A 350 3.09 -16.39 27.78
N THR A 351 3.59 -15.60 28.74
CA THR A 351 2.98 -14.31 29.13
C THR A 351 3.05 -13.32 27.97
N ILE A 352 1.94 -12.67 27.63
CA ILE A 352 1.91 -11.57 26.66
C ILE A 352 2.64 -10.36 27.25
N LEU A 353 3.73 -9.95 26.62
CA LEU A 353 4.49 -8.74 26.97
C LEU A 353 4.07 -7.54 26.11
N GLU A 354 3.79 -7.77 24.82
CA GLU A 354 3.31 -6.77 23.88
C GLU A 354 2.24 -7.34 22.96
N GLU A 355 1.28 -6.49 22.61
CA GLU A 355 0.20 -6.77 21.65
C GLU A 355 0.06 -5.59 20.67
N CYS A 356 0.00 -5.90 19.38
CA CYS A 356 -0.21 -4.93 18.31
C CYS A 356 -1.31 -5.44 17.35
N VAL A 357 -2.51 -4.86 17.46
CA VAL A 357 -3.65 -5.16 16.58
C VAL A 357 -3.46 -4.42 15.27
N TYR A 358 -3.35 -5.15 14.16
CA TYR A 358 -3.12 -4.59 12.81
C TYR A 358 -4.39 -4.57 11.94
N PHE A 359 -5.48 -5.20 12.37
CA PHE A 359 -6.77 -5.18 11.70
C PHE A 359 -7.91 -5.00 12.72
N LYS A 360 -8.91 -4.18 12.39
CA LYS A 360 -10.20 -4.10 13.09
C LYS A 360 -11.33 -3.86 12.08
N ALA A 361 -12.54 -4.31 12.39
CA ALA A 361 -13.69 -4.30 11.47
C ALA A 361 -14.18 -2.88 11.11
N GLU A 362 -13.86 -1.89 11.93
CA GLU A 362 -14.19 -0.47 11.78
C GLU A 362 -13.15 0.35 10.99
N MET A 363 -11.92 -0.15 10.80
CA MET A 363 -10.88 0.57 10.03
C MET A 363 -11.25 0.68 8.55
N ASP A 364 -10.78 1.69 7.82
CA ASP A 364 -11.00 1.73 6.35
C ASP A 364 -10.41 0.47 5.68
N PRO A 365 -11.16 -0.25 4.80
CA PRO A 365 -10.68 -1.45 4.10
C PRO A 365 -9.36 -1.31 3.34
N ARG A 366 -8.90 -0.08 3.05
CA ARG A 366 -7.59 0.18 2.45
C ARG A 366 -6.43 -0.08 3.42
N PHE A 367 -6.65 0.06 4.73
CA PHE A 367 -5.67 -0.16 5.81
C PHE A 367 -5.91 -1.50 6.53
N ARG A 368 -6.53 -2.46 5.86
CA ARG A 368 -6.72 -3.83 6.33
C ARG A 368 -5.81 -4.81 5.57
N ILE A 369 -5.20 -5.74 6.30
CA ILE A 369 -4.68 -6.99 5.75
C ILE A 369 -5.50 -8.12 6.36
N ASP A 370 -6.37 -8.69 5.55
CA ASP A 370 -7.01 -9.99 5.79
C ASP A 370 -5.99 -11.11 5.50
N GLU A 371 -6.07 -12.24 6.21
CA GLU A 371 -5.30 -13.47 5.95
C GLU A 371 -3.80 -13.22 5.59
N PRO A 372 -2.99 -12.66 6.50
CA PRO A 372 -1.57 -12.46 6.23
C PRO A 372 -0.85 -13.81 6.07
N LEU A 373 0.04 -13.89 5.08
CA LEU A 373 0.85 -15.06 4.75
C LEU A 373 2.26 -15.00 5.33
N GLN A 374 2.78 -13.79 5.59
CA GLN A 374 4.15 -13.59 6.03
C GLN A 374 4.31 -12.36 6.94
N MET A 375 5.22 -12.50 7.91
CA MET A 375 5.82 -11.42 8.67
C MET A 375 7.33 -11.38 8.40
N ILE A 376 7.91 -10.19 8.30
CA ILE A 376 9.36 -9.95 8.30
C ILE A 376 9.65 -8.88 9.36
N ARG A 377 10.49 -9.20 10.35
CA ARG A 377 11.03 -8.17 11.26
C ARG A 377 12.23 -7.50 10.62
N ARG A 378 12.12 -6.20 10.41
CA ARG A 378 13.19 -5.34 9.92
C ARG A 378 14.21 -5.04 11.02
N GLU A 379 15.36 -4.56 10.60
CA GLU A 379 16.51 -4.27 11.46
C GLU A 379 16.25 -3.06 12.37
N ASN A 380 15.41 -2.12 11.91
CA ASN A 380 14.84 -1.01 12.69
C ASN A 380 13.69 -1.44 13.62
N GLN A 381 13.42 -2.74 13.76
CA GLN A 381 12.36 -3.37 14.55
C GLN A 381 10.91 -3.18 14.03
N ASN A 382 10.72 -2.48 12.90
CA ASN A 382 9.42 -2.45 12.22
C ASN A 382 9.06 -3.85 11.70
N LEU A 383 7.75 -4.12 11.61
CA LEU A 383 7.22 -5.38 11.11
C LEU A 383 6.58 -5.16 9.74
N VAL A 384 7.07 -5.88 8.76
CA VAL A 384 6.46 -5.94 7.43
C VAL A 384 5.51 -7.14 7.41
N ILE A 385 4.23 -6.89 7.15
CA ILE A 385 3.16 -7.90 7.10
C ILE A 385 2.63 -7.93 5.66
N GLN A 386 2.38 -9.12 5.13
CA GLN A 386 1.95 -9.30 3.75
C GLN A 386 0.84 -10.35 3.61
N ASN A 387 -0.10 -10.13 2.69
CA ASN A 387 -0.96 -11.17 2.11
C ASN A 387 -0.78 -11.24 0.57
N GLU A 388 -1.67 -11.92 -0.16
CA GLU A 388 -1.56 -12.09 -1.61
C GLU A 388 -1.69 -10.80 -2.46
N ASP A 389 -2.21 -9.70 -1.90
CA ASP A 389 -2.48 -8.45 -2.61
C ASP A 389 -1.80 -7.21 -2.01
N ARG A 390 -1.51 -7.22 -0.71
CA ARG A 390 -1.10 -6.06 0.08
C ARG A 390 0.14 -6.36 0.91
N ILE A 391 0.93 -5.31 1.12
CA ILE A 391 2.08 -5.32 2.01
C ILE A 391 2.08 -4.03 2.85
N PHE A 392 2.15 -4.18 4.16
CA PHE A 392 2.16 -3.10 5.16
C PHE A 392 3.49 -3.12 5.92
N GLU A 393 3.97 -1.95 6.34
CA GLU A 393 5.01 -1.80 7.35
C GLU A 393 4.42 -1.12 8.59
N VAL A 394 4.50 -1.80 9.73
CA VAL A 394 4.02 -1.34 11.03
C VAL A 394 5.22 -1.02 11.92
N MET A 395 5.25 0.20 12.47
CA MET A 395 6.19 0.60 13.52
C MET A 395 5.69 0.11 14.86
N LEU A 396 6.27 -0.99 15.35
CA LEU A 396 5.82 -1.69 16.55
C LEU A 396 5.83 -0.80 17.81
N LEU A 397 6.85 0.05 17.95
CA LEU A 397 7.03 0.94 19.13
C LEU A 397 5.85 1.92 19.33
N HIS A 398 5.29 2.46 18.25
CA HIS A 398 4.17 3.41 18.30
C HIS A 398 2.85 2.78 17.86
N LYS A 399 2.85 1.50 17.50
CA LYS A 399 1.70 0.73 16.99
C LYS A 399 0.99 1.43 15.82
N GLN A 400 1.80 1.99 14.89
CA GLN A 400 1.35 2.79 13.75
C GLN A 400 1.77 2.21 12.40
N LEU A 401 0.89 2.30 11.40
CA LEU A 401 1.20 2.00 10.01
C LEU A 401 2.12 3.10 9.44
N GLN A 402 3.33 2.72 9.00
CA GLN A 402 4.31 3.64 8.40
C GLN A 402 4.17 3.71 6.88
N TRP A 403 3.92 2.55 6.26
CA TRP A 403 3.84 2.42 4.81
C TRP A 403 2.91 1.28 4.44
N PHE A 404 2.25 1.40 3.29
CA PHE A 404 1.44 0.34 2.72
C PHE A 404 1.45 0.46 1.20
N SER A 405 1.30 -0.67 0.52
CA SER A 405 1.08 -0.70 -0.92
C SER A 405 0.26 -1.91 -1.34
N LEU A 406 -0.41 -1.80 -2.49
CA LEU A 406 -0.83 -2.97 -3.23
C LEU A 406 0.39 -3.53 -3.98
N LEU A 407 0.54 -4.86 -3.98
CA LEU A 407 1.61 -5.52 -4.75
C LEU A 407 1.50 -5.19 -6.25
N THR A 408 0.30 -4.92 -6.78
CA THR A 408 0.07 -4.49 -8.18
C THR A 408 0.77 -3.18 -8.55
N ASP A 409 1.00 -2.31 -7.56
CA ASP A 409 1.48 -0.95 -7.77
C ASP A 409 3.01 -0.90 -7.64
N LEU A 410 3.59 -1.90 -6.97
CA LEU A 410 5.03 -2.17 -6.96
C LEU A 410 5.47 -2.68 -8.34
N ARG A 411 6.13 -1.81 -9.11
CA ARG A 411 6.61 -2.09 -10.47
C ARG A 411 8.03 -1.57 -10.65
N LEU A 412 8.91 -2.43 -11.18
CA LEU A 412 10.24 -1.99 -11.62
C LEU A 412 10.11 -1.00 -12.78
N LYS A 413 10.82 0.12 -12.69
CA LYS A 413 10.77 1.21 -13.67
C LYS A 413 11.67 0.87 -14.86
N HIS A 414 11.08 0.19 -15.85
CA HIS A 414 11.67 -0.25 -17.12
C HIS A 414 12.64 -1.43 -17.00
N LEU A 415 12.47 -2.41 -17.89
CA LEU A 415 13.33 -3.59 -18.09
C LEU A 415 13.47 -3.87 -19.60
N LEU A 416 14.50 -4.64 -19.95
CA LEU A 416 14.86 -4.97 -21.34
C LEU A 416 13.70 -5.61 -22.09
N LYS A 417 13.36 -5.02 -23.26
CA LYS A 417 12.40 -5.58 -24.20
C LYS A 417 13.11 -5.94 -25.51
N LEU A 418 12.91 -7.19 -25.92
CA LEU A 418 13.17 -7.66 -27.27
C LEU A 418 12.29 -6.91 -28.29
N SER A 419 12.84 -6.68 -29.47
CA SER A 419 12.09 -6.37 -30.69
C SER A 419 12.68 -7.18 -31.84
N GLU A 420 11.83 -7.87 -32.60
CA GLU A 420 12.24 -8.63 -33.78
C GLU A 420 12.79 -7.70 -34.88
N ALA A 421 13.64 -8.26 -35.74
CA ALA A 421 14.32 -7.53 -36.81
C ALA A 421 13.41 -7.31 -38.04
N THR A 422 12.32 -6.56 -37.88
CA THR A 422 11.49 -6.15 -39.03
C THR A 422 12.16 -5.05 -39.84
N GLN A 423 12.41 -5.30 -41.12
CA GLN A 423 12.88 -4.30 -42.08
C GLN A 423 11.78 -3.25 -42.34
N GLU A 424 11.89 -2.07 -41.73
CA GLU A 424 11.10 -0.91 -42.12
C GLU A 424 12.00 0.25 -42.56
N THR A 425 11.65 0.83 -43.70
CA THR A 425 12.36 1.94 -44.35
C THR A 425 12.22 3.23 -43.55
N PRO A 426 13.22 4.12 -43.57
CA PRO A 426 13.23 5.30 -42.70
C PRO A 426 12.21 6.35 -43.15
N PRO A 427 11.23 6.75 -42.31
CA PRO A 427 10.45 7.95 -42.58
C PRO A 427 11.32 9.19 -42.39
N THR A 428 11.03 10.19 -43.23
CA THR A 428 11.83 11.39 -43.46
C THR A 428 12.14 12.18 -42.19
N LYS A 429 13.36 12.72 -42.09
CA LYS A 429 13.79 13.64 -41.02
C LYS A 429 12.80 14.79 -40.86
N THR A 430 12.06 14.80 -39.76
CA THR A 430 11.44 16.01 -39.23
C THR A 430 12.04 16.22 -37.84
N SER A 431 12.77 17.32 -37.66
CA SER A 431 13.47 17.62 -36.42
C SER A 431 12.48 17.80 -35.27
N ALA A 432 12.54 16.91 -34.28
CA ALA A 432 11.92 17.16 -32.98
C ALA A 432 12.51 18.46 -32.40
N PRO A 433 11.68 19.41 -31.91
CA PRO A 433 12.20 20.63 -31.33
C PRO A 433 12.95 20.31 -30.04
N THR A 434 14.16 20.84 -29.91
CA THR A 434 14.93 20.83 -28.66
C THR A 434 14.11 21.51 -27.57
N LEU A 435 13.47 20.73 -26.70
CA LEU A 435 12.91 21.24 -25.46
C LEU A 435 14.04 21.50 -24.46
N VAL A 436 14.65 22.67 -24.66
CA VAL A 436 15.43 23.38 -23.64
C VAL A 436 14.63 23.33 -22.33
N ARG A 437 15.28 22.89 -21.26
CA ARG A 437 14.78 23.04 -19.88
C ARG A 437 14.80 24.52 -19.50
N SER A 438 13.87 25.30 -20.03
CA SER A 438 13.49 26.56 -19.39
C SER A 438 12.63 26.21 -18.18
N ALA A 439 12.89 26.84 -17.05
CA ALA A 439 11.97 26.80 -15.91
C ALA A 439 10.63 27.40 -16.37
N PHE A 440 9.56 26.61 -16.35
CA PHE A 440 8.25 27.04 -16.84
C PHE A 440 7.15 26.89 -15.79
N ASN A 441 6.25 27.87 -15.82
CA ASN A 441 5.43 28.26 -14.69
C ASN A 441 4.13 27.44 -14.64
N LEU A 442 4.17 26.27 -14.00
CA LEU A 442 2.99 25.44 -13.71
C LEU A 442 1.81 26.24 -13.11
N PRO A 443 2.02 27.20 -12.19
CA PRO A 443 0.96 28.13 -11.75
C PRO A 443 0.21 28.85 -12.89
N GLU A 444 0.88 29.30 -13.95
CA GLU A 444 0.21 30.01 -15.05
C GLU A 444 -0.71 29.10 -15.87
N THR A 445 -0.33 27.83 -16.05
CA THR A 445 -1.20 26.87 -16.76
C THR A 445 -2.43 26.56 -15.93
N LEU A 446 -2.27 26.34 -14.63
CA LEU A 446 -3.38 26.03 -13.72
C LEU A 446 -4.35 27.20 -13.56
N ARG A 447 -3.86 28.45 -13.53
CA ARG A 447 -4.71 29.66 -13.49
C ARG A 447 -5.52 29.90 -14.76
N ARG A 448 -5.16 29.28 -15.90
CA ARG A 448 -5.97 29.34 -17.13
C ARG A 448 -7.17 28.39 -17.09
N VAL A 449 -7.11 27.34 -16.27
CA VAL A 449 -8.20 26.35 -16.13
C VAL A 449 -9.42 27.04 -15.51
N SER A 450 -10.56 26.99 -16.20
CA SER A 450 -11.77 27.73 -15.83
C SER A 450 -12.29 27.43 -14.42
N VAL A 451 -12.22 26.17 -13.99
CA VAL A 451 -12.65 25.73 -12.64
C VAL A 451 -11.69 26.12 -11.51
N PHE A 452 -10.46 26.54 -11.83
CA PHE A 452 -9.44 26.95 -10.84
C PHE A 452 -9.26 28.48 -10.77
N LYS A 453 -10.04 29.24 -11.54
CA LYS A 453 -10.11 30.69 -11.37
C LYS A 453 -10.57 31.01 -9.94
N GLU A 454 -9.87 31.95 -9.31
CA GLU A 454 -10.08 32.41 -7.92
C GLU A 454 -9.68 31.40 -6.82
N ALA A 455 -9.03 30.27 -7.14
CA ALA A 455 -8.54 29.35 -6.10
C ALA A 455 -7.45 30.01 -5.21
N PRO A 456 -7.37 29.70 -3.90
CA PRO A 456 -6.33 30.23 -3.01
C PRO A 456 -4.90 29.84 -3.45
N GLU A 457 -3.88 30.62 -3.06
CA GLU A 457 -2.48 30.31 -3.45
C GLU A 457 -2.02 28.95 -2.91
N GLU A 458 -2.47 28.59 -1.70
CA GLU A 458 -2.21 27.29 -1.07
C GLU A 458 -2.71 26.11 -1.91
N PHE A 459 -3.82 26.27 -2.65
CA PHE A 459 -4.30 25.25 -3.57
C PHE A 459 -3.30 25.02 -4.70
N PHE A 460 -2.75 26.08 -5.28
CA PHE A 460 -1.80 25.96 -6.38
C PHE A 460 -0.48 25.32 -5.96
N GLU A 461 0.02 25.57 -4.75
CA GLU A 461 1.21 24.88 -4.23
C GLU A 461 0.92 23.41 -3.87
N LYS A 462 -0.23 23.09 -3.24
CA LYS A 462 -0.63 21.71 -2.95
C LYS A 462 -0.84 20.88 -4.23
N ILE A 463 -1.59 21.39 -5.21
CA ILE A 463 -1.92 20.64 -6.43
C ILE A 463 -0.69 20.40 -7.32
N LYS A 464 0.25 21.34 -7.31
CA LYS A 464 1.55 21.25 -7.99
C LYS A 464 2.41 20.08 -7.51
N LEU A 465 2.37 19.77 -6.21
CA LEU A 465 3.08 18.62 -5.64
C LEU A 465 2.44 17.28 -6.01
N CYS A 466 1.15 17.26 -6.35
CA CYS A 466 0.39 16.05 -6.63
C CYS A 466 0.13 15.77 -8.11
N MET A 467 0.51 16.68 -9.02
CA MET A 467 0.33 16.52 -10.46
C MET A 467 1.51 15.85 -11.15
N ARG A 468 1.21 14.86 -11.99
CA ARG A 468 2.19 14.23 -12.87
C ARG A 468 2.06 14.78 -14.29
N PHE A 469 3.18 15.20 -14.87
CA PHE A 469 3.24 15.58 -16.29
C PHE A 469 3.32 14.33 -17.19
N GLU A 470 2.56 14.32 -18.28
CA GLU A 470 2.56 13.24 -19.29
C GLU A 470 2.54 13.84 -20.72
N ASP A 471 3.49 13.43 -21.57
CA ASP A 471 3.46 13.68 -23.01
C ASP A 471 2.89 12.45 -23.75
N HIS A 472 1.95 12.67 -24.67
CA HIS A 472 1.33 11.62 -25.48
C HIS A 472 1.35 12.00 -26.97
N PRO A 473 1.73 11.07 -27.89
CA PRO A 473 1.67 11.32 -29.33
C PRO A 473 0.22 11.43 -29.81
N ALA A 474 -0.01 11.94 -31.02
CA ALA A 474 -1.31 11.91 -31.67
C ALA A 474 -1.80 10.45 -31.89
N GLY A 475 -3.11 10.23 -31.85
CA GLY A 475 -3.75 8.92 -32.02
C GLY A 475 -3.81 8.04 -30.75
N LYS A 476 -3.22 8.48 -29.64
CA LYS A 476 -3.16 7.73 -28.37
C LYS A 476 -4.48 7.81 -27.61
N ILE A 477 -5.05 6.65 -27.28
CA ILE A 477 -6.18 6.53 -26.35
C ILE A 477 -5.67 6.75 -24.92
N LEU A 478 -6.30 7.68 -24.19
CA LEU A 478 -5.93 8.12 -22.84
C LEU A 478 -6.82 7.50 -21.77
N VAL A 479 -8.14 7.45 -22.01
CA VAL A 479 -9.13 6.70 -21.22
C VAL A 479 -10.11 6.02 -22.16
N ARG A 480 -10.74 4.91 -21.72
CA ARG A 480 -11.77 4.19 -22.48
C ARG A 480 -13.09 4.22 -21.74
N GLU A 481 -14.17 4.26 -22.51
CA GLU A 481 -15.55 4.13 -22.02
C GLU A 481 -15.75 2.83 -21.23
N GLY A 482 -16.64 2.86 -20.24
CA GLY A 482 -16.99 1.70 -19.38
C GLY A 482 -15.92 1.29 -18.36
N GLN A 483 -14.67 1.75 -18.47
CA GLN A 483 -13.64 1.48 -17.47
C GLN A 483 -13.85 2.29 -16.18
N ARG A 484 -13.36 1.81 -15.03
CA ARG A 484 -13.39 2.60 -13.79
C ARG A 484 -12.41 3.78 -13.87
N GLY A 485 -12.84 4.96 -13.43
CA GLY A 485 -11.97 6.15 -13.39
C GLY A 485 -11.17 6.26 -12.09
N ASP A 486 -9.87 6.49 -12.24
CA ASP A 486 -8.85 6.57 -11.17
C ASP A 486 -8.12 7.93 -11.12
N ALA A 487 -8.39 8.81 -12.09
CA ALA A 487 -7.69 10.09 -12.29
C ALA A 487 -8.48 11.05 -13.19
N MET A 488 -8.19 12.35 -13.06
CA MET A 488 -8.55 13.40 -14.02
C MET A 488 -7.29 13.96 -14.71
N TYR A 489 -7.51 14.69 -15.79
CA TYR A 489 -6.47 15.23 -16.65
C TYR A 489 -6.74 16.69 -16.99
N ILE A 490 -5.67 17.47 -17.16
CA ILE A 490 -5.69 18.86 -17.63
C ILE A 490 -4.84 18.96 -18.90
N ILE A 491 -5.39 19.57 -19.94
CA ILE A 491 -4.71 19.75 -21.22
C ILE A 491 -3.83 21.00 -21.13
N ARG A 492 -2.50 20.81 -21.02
CA ARG A 492 -1.52 21.90 -21.08
C ARG A 492 -1.29 22.38 -22.51
N ARG A 493 -1.31 21.46 -23.48
CA ARG A 493 -1.10 21.75 -24.91
C ARG A 493 -1.64 20.59 -25.75
N GLY A 494 -2.15 20.89 -26.93
CA GLY A 494 -2.72 19.90 -27.86
C GLY A 494 -4.24 19.88 -27.84
N THR A 495 -4.83 18.85 -28.42
CA THR A 495 -6.29 18.69 -28.53
C THR A 495 -6.65 17.21 -28.49
N VAL A 496 -7.73 16.89 -27.78
CA VAL A 496 -8.25 15.53 -27.64
C VAL A 496 -9.68 15.45 -28.17
N GLU A 497 -10.03 14.33 -28.77
CA GLU A 497 -11.39 13.98 -29.17
C GLU A 497 -12.04 13.10 -28.10
N VAL A 498 -13.28 13.41 -27.76
CA VAL A 498 -14.13 12.64 -26.84
C VAL A 498 -15.08 11.80 -27.70
N ILE A 499 -14.95 10.49 -27.62
CA ILE A 499 -15.68 9.51 -28.41
C ILE A 499 -16.60 8.72 -27.48
N LYS A 500 -17.90 8.73 -27.76
CA LYS A 500 -18.90 7.93 -27.05
C LYS A 500 -19.74 7.17 -28.07
N ASP A 501 -20.06 5.90 -27.81
CA ASP A 501 -20.88 5.09 -28.73
C ASP A 501 -20.30 5.10 -30.18
N PHE A 502 -18.97 5.10 -30.30
CA PHE A 502 -18.17 5.24 -31.52
C PHE A 502 -18.28 6.58 -32.30
N GLN A 503 -19.04 7.56 -31.81
CA GLN A 503 -19.15 8.91 -32.39
C GLN A 503 -18.32 9.96 -31.64
N VAL A 504 -17.75 10.95 -32.33
CA VAL A 504 -17.06 12.09 -31.70
C VAL A 504 -18.09 13.07 -31.15
N VAL A 505 -18.27 13.11 -29.83
CA VAL A 505 -19.30 13.92 -29.16
C VAL A 505 -18.81 15.30 -28.70
N ALA A 506 -17.49 15.48 -28.57
CA ALA A 506 -16.82 16.75 -28.27
C ALA A 506 -15.33 16.72 -28.67
N GLN A 507 -14.72 17.90 -28.81
CA GLN A 507 -13.27 18.11 -28.80
C GLN A 507 -12.92 19.01 -27.62
N LEU A 508 -11.76 18.79 -26.99
CA LEU A 508 -11.29 19.57 -25.84
C LEU A 508 -9.87 20.10 -26.10
N HIS A 509 -9.62 21.34 -25.69
CA HIS A 509 -8.44 22.13 -26.04
C HIS A 509 -7.59 22.52 -24.81
N GLU A 510 -6.51 23.28 -25.04
CA GLU A 510 -5.63 23.79 -23.98
C GLU A 510 -6.40 24.59 -22.92
N GLY A 511 -6.13 24.28 -21.64
CA GLY A 511 -6.82 24.86 -20.48
C GLY A 511 -8.05 24.09 -20.01
N GLU A 512 -8.51 23.08 -20.77
CA GLU A 512 -9.66 22.26 -20.37
C GLU A 512 -9.26 20.99 -19.61
N ILE A 513 -10.24 20.42 -18.89
CA ILE A 513 -10.09 19.19 -18.10
C ILE A 513 -10.98 18.07 -18.64
N PHE A 514 -10.55 16.82 -18.42
CA PHE A 514 -11.37 15.63 -18.69
C PHE A 514 -11.13 14.51 -17.67
N GLY A 515 -12.11 13.61 -17.56
CA GLY A 515 -12.06 12.45 -16.66
C GLY A 515 -12.48 12.75 -15.22
N GLU A 516 -12.86 13.98 -14.91
CA GLU A 516 -13.37 14.45 -13.61
C GLU A 516 -14.71 13.80 -13.23
N MET A 517 -15.58 13.51 -14.21
CA MET A 517 -16.89 12.90 -13.98
C MET A 517 -16.81 11.58 -13.21
N ALA A 518 -15.85 10.73 -13.55
CA ALA A 518 -15.66 9.42 -12.88
C ALA A 518 -15.08 9.55 -11.46
N LEU A 519 -14.54 10.72 -11.10
CA LEU A 519 -14.09 11.02 -9.74
C LEU A 519 -15.23 11.61 -8.90
N VAL A 520 -15.94 12.60 -9.44
CA VAL A 520 -17.04 13.33 -8.77
C VAL A 520 -18.27 12.44 -8.59
N LEU A 521 -18.75 11.83 -9.67
CA LEU A 521 -20.00 11.06 -9.69
C LEU A 521 -19.82 9.61 -9.22
N SER A 522 -18.56 9.17 -9.05
CA SER A 522 -18.18 7.77 -8.75
C SER A 522 -18.69 6.73 -9.76
N GLU A 523 -18.98 7.17 -10.99
CA GLU A 523 -19.42 6.33 -12.12
C GLU A 523 -18.22 5.86 -12.98
N PRO A 524 -18.41 4.85 -13.85
CA PRO A 524 -17.43 4.51 -14.90
C PRO A 524 -17.12 5.68 -15.84
N ARG A 525 -16.08 5.53 -16.67
CA ARG A 525 -15.74 6.48 -17.74
C ARG A 525 -16.89 6.54 -18.76
N ASN A 526 -17.57 7.68 -18.83
CA ASN A 526 -18.73 7.90 -19.69
C ASN A 526 -18.40 8.09 -21.20
N ALA A 527 -17.12 8.10 -21.56
CA ALA A 527 -16.64 8.20 -22.94
C ALA A 527 -15.16 7.76 -23.02
N THR A 528 -14.73 7.40 -24.24
CA THR A 528 -13.33 7.22 -24.62
C THR A 528 -12.71 8.58 -24.96
N VAL A 529 -11.47 8.84 -24.56
CA VAL A 529 -10.74 10.07 -24.95
C VAL A 529 -9.45 9.69 -25.66
N LYS A 530 -9.21 10.30 -26.82
CA LYS A 530 -8.07 10.03 -27.69
C LYS A 530 -7.39 11.34 -28.11
N THR A 531 -6.07 11.34 -28.23
CA THR A 531 -5.32 12.52 -28.69
C THR A 531 -5.53 12.72 -30.19
N GLN A 532 -5.95 13.92 -30.59
CA GLN A 532 -6.05 14.32 -32.00
C GLN A 532 -4.71 14.86 -32.51
N THR A 533 -4.01 15.63 -31.66
CA THR A 533 -2.64 16.12 -31.88
C THR A 533 -1.70 15.61 -30.78
N ALA A 534 -0.39 15.85 -30.89
CA ALA A 534 0.51 15.55 -29.77
C ALA A 534 0.12 16.39 -28.54
N CYS A 535 -0.17 15.72 -27.42
CA CYS A 535 -0.75 16.33 -26.23
C CYS A 535 0.22 16.33 -25.06
N GLN A 536 0.25 17.44 -24.32
CA GLN A 536 0.94 17.59 -23.06
C GLN A 536 -0.11 17.73 -21.96
N LEU A 537 -0.09 16.85 -20.96
CA LEU A 537 -1.15 16.73 -19.96
C LEU A 537 -0.59 16.80 -18.54
N TYR A 538 -1.40 17.29 -17.60
CA TYR A 538 -1.20 17.04 -16.18
C TYR A 538 -2.25 16.04 -15.68
N LYS A 539 -1.80 14.90 -15.14
CA LYS A 539 -2.64 13.87 -14.52
C LYS A 539 -2.69 14.08 -13.01
N LEU A 540 -3.89 14.07 -12.44
CA LEU A 540 -4.17 14.09 -11.00
C LEU A 540 -4.93 12.81 -10.64
N ASN A 541 -4.38 11.96 -9.76
CA ASN A 541 -5.03 10.71 -9.36
C ASN A 541 -6.17 10.94 -8.35
N LYS A 542 -7.04 9.94 -8.13
CA LYS A 542 -8.22 10.06 -7.26
C LYS A 542 -7.86 10.47 -5.82
N LEU A 543 -6.80 9.91 -5.24
CA LEU A 543 -6.36 10.27 -3.89
C LEU A 543 -5.92 11.74 -3.82
N ALA A 544 -5.15 12.23 -4.80
CA ALA A 544 -4.74 13.63 -4.88
C ALA A 544 -5.92 14.57 -5.16
N PHE A 545 -6.90 14.13 -5.93
CA PHE A 545 -8.16 14.85 -6.12
C PHE A 545 -8.92 14.99 -4.79
N GLU A 546 -9.08 13.89 -4.05
CA GLU A 546 -9.70 13.90 -2.72
C GLU A 546 -8.91 14.79 -1.74
N THR A 547 -7.58 14.66 -1.65
CA THR A 547 -6.76 15.42 -0.70
C THR A 547 -6.63 16.90 -1.04
N VAL A 548 -6.60 17.30 -2.32
CA VAL A 548 -6.30 18.69 -2.72
C VAL A 548 -7.51 19.45 -3.22
N ILE A 549 -8.42 18.80 -3.95
CA ILE A 549 -9.63 19.45 -4.48
C ILE A 549 -10.75 19.43 -3.43
N HIS A 550 -10.97 18.35 -2.65
CA HIS A 550 -11.99 18.40 -1.58
C HIS A 550 -11.56 19.29 -0.41
N ALA A 551 -10.27 19.48 -0.18
CA ALA A 551 -9.75 20.39 0.85
C ALA A 551 -10.06 21.87 0.57
N ILE A 552 -10.52 22.22 -0.64
CA ILE A 552 -10.94 23.58 -1.03
C ILE A 552 -12.38 23.49 -1.58
N PRO A 553 -13.41 23.59 -0.73
CA PRO A 553 -14.80 23.34 -1.10
C PRO A 553 -15.30 24.13 -2.33
N GLU A 554 -14.84 25.37 -2.50
CA GLU A 554 -15.19 26.22 -3.65
C GLU A 554 -14.72 25.64 -4.99
N VAL A 555 -13.51 25.05 -5.02
CA VAL A 555 -12.94 24.44 -6.23
C VAL A 555 -13.61 23.11 -6.51
N TYR A 556 -13.87 22.30 -5.48
CA TYR A 556 -14.64 21.06 -5.62
C TYR A 556 -16.03 21.32 -6.20
N GLU A 557 -16.74 22.34 -5.70
CA GLU A 557 -18.08 22.68 -6.18
C GLU A 557 -18.08 23.21 -7.64
N LYS A 558 -17.05 23.96 -8.05
CA LYS A 558 -16.83 24.37 -9.45
C LYS A 558 -16.59 23.14 -10.36
N VAL A 559 -15.79 22.17 -9.93
CA VAL A 559 -15.56 20.91 -10.67
C VAL A 559 -16.81 20.02 -10.70
N ARG A 560 -17.55 19.95 -9.60
CA ARG A 560 -18.79 19.17 -9.49
C ARG A 560 -19.85 19.65 -10.47
N LYS A 561 -20.13 20.96 -10.50
CA LYS A 561 -21.10 21.56 -11.44
C LYS A 561 -20.73 21.31 -12.91
N MET A 562 -19.44 21.33 -13.24
CA MET A 562 -18.96 20.95 -14.57
C MET A 562 -19.26 19.48 -14.91
N ALA A 563 -19.01 18.56 -13.97
CA ALA A 563 -19.29 17.13 -14.17
C ALA A 563 -20.79 16.85 -14.35
N GLU A 564 -21.65 17.46 -13.53
CA GLU A 564 -23.11 17.32 -13.62
C GLU A 564 -23.64 17.88 -14.96
N ALA A 565 -23.23 19.08 -15.36
CA ALA A 565 -23.63 19.67 -16.64
C ALA A 565 -23.18 18.83 -17.85
N ARG A 566 -21.94 18.29 -17.82
CA ARG A 566 -21.44 17.37 -18.85
C ARG A 566 -22.22 16.07 -18.89
N LYS A 567 -22.70 15.55 -17.75
CA LYS A 567 -23.56 14.36 -17.69
C LYS A 567 -24.88 14.62 -18.42
N THR A 568 -25.58 15.70 -18.06
CA THR A 568 -26.87 16.06 -18.65
C THR A 568 -26.77 16.29 -20.17
N VAL A 569 -25.71 16.96 -20.66
CA VAL A 569 -25.49 17.13 -22.10
C VAL A 569 -25.22 15.80 -22.82
N THR A 570 -24.52 14.87 -22.16
CA THR A 570 -24.23 13.54 -22.74
C THR A 570 -25.50 12.67 -22.79
N GLU A 571 -26.36 12.75 -21.78
CA GLU A 571 -27.65 12.03 -21.73
C GLU A 571 -28.65 12.59 -22.76
N LEU A 572 -28.72 13.92 -22.89
CA LEU A 572 -29.60 14.58 -23.87
C LEU A 572 -29.22 14.26 -25.31
N LYS A 573 -27.92 14.13 -25.63
CA LYS A 573 -27.46 13.73 -26.98
C LYS A 573 -27.79 12.27 -27.31
N ASN A 574 -27.77 11.37 -26.33
CA ASN A 574 -28.11 9.95 -26.52
C ASN A 574 -29.63 9.73 -26.71
N ASN A 575 -30.49 10.61 -26.18
CA ASN A 575 -31.96 10.49 -26.28
C ASN A 575 -32.56 11.16 -27.53
N THR A 576 -31.75 11.64 -28.48
CA THR A 576 -32.23 12.39 -29.66
C THR A 576 -32.41 11.57 -30.95
N GLU A 577 -32.15 10.26 -30.93
CA GLU A 577 -32.56 9.35 -32.00
C GLU A 577 -33.70 8.43 -31.52
N PHE A 578 -34.71 8.22 -32.39
CA PHE A 578 -35.97 7.48 -32.20
C PHE A 578 -37.15 8.17 -31.45
N GLN A 579 -37.95 8.90 -32.25
CA GLN A 579 -39.41 9.16 -32.20
C GLN A 579 -40.18 9.15 -30.85
N GLY A 580 -40.78 10.29 -30.50
CA GLY A 580 -41.77 10.38 -29.39
C GLY A 580 -42.37 11.77 -29.10
N THR A 581 -42.56 12.63 -30.12
CA THR A 581 -42.77 14.08 -29.93
C THR A 581 -44.14 14.52 -29.37
N GLU A 582 -45.16 13.66 -29.27
CA GLU A 582 -46.47 14.05 -28.71
C GLU A 582 -46.59 13.85 -27.18
N GLN A 583 -45.92 12.85 -26.59
CA GLN A 583 -46.09 12.55 -25.16
C GLN A 583 -45.38 13.54 -24.25
N LEU A 584 -44.21 14.06 -24.67
CA LEU A 584 -43.44 15.01 -23.86
C LEU A 584 -44.11 16.38 -23.73
N HIS A 585 -44.79 16.85 -24.79
CA HIS A 585 -45.50 18.13 -24.78
C HIS A 585 -46.67 18.12 -23.78
N ASN A 586 -47.48 17.06 -23.80
CA ASN A 586 -48.62 16.87 -22.90
C ASN A 586 -48.19 16.73 -21.43
N LEU A 587 -47.04 16.10 -21.15
CA LEU A 587 -46.51 15.97 -19.79
C LEU A 587 -45.98 17.31 -19.25
N MET A 588 -45.35 18.13 -20.10
CA MET A 588 -44.84 19.45 -19.73
C MET A 588 -45.97 20.47 -19.49
N GLU A 589 -47.03 20.47 -20.30
CA GLU A 589 -48.25 21.28 -20.05
C GLU A 589 -48.88 20.93 -18.69
N SER A 590 -49.06 19.63 -18.40
CA SER A 590 -49.64 19.13 -17.14
C SER A 590 -48.85 19.57 -15.90
N HIS A 591 -47.51 19.51 -15.94
CA HIS A 591 -46.66 20.00 -14.86
C HIS A 591 -46.70 21.52 -14.69
N LYS A 592 -46.86 22.27 -15.79
CA LYS A 592 -46.94 23.74 -15.77
C LYS A 592 -48.23 24.24 -15.13
N GLN A 593 -49.36 23.58 -15.41
CA GLN A 593 -50.65 23.85 -14.76
C GLN A 593 -50.61 23.54 -13.25
N ARG A 594 -50.12 22.36 -12.84
CA ARG A 594 -49.96 22.00 -11.42
C ARG A 594 -49.08 22.99 -10.62
N LEU A 595 -48.04 23.54 -11.23
CA LEU A 595 -47.18 24.55 -10.60
C LEU A 595 -47.84 25.93 -10.45
N GLN A 596 -48.86 26.25 -11.25
CA GLN A 596 -49.69 27.45 -11.04
C GLN A 596 -50.73 27.26 -9.93
N GLU A 597 -51.36 26.08 -9.84
CA GLU A 597 -52.33 25.77 -8.77
C GLU A 597 -51.69 25.80 -7.38
N LEU A 598 -50.49 25.22 -7.23
CA LEU A 598 -49.73 25.20 -5.97
C LEU A 598 -49.21 26.58 -5.52
N ARG A 599 -49.23 27.61 -6.39
CA ARG A 599 -48.86 28.99 -6.02
C ARG A 599 -50.00 29.76 -5.35
N ASN A 600 -51.25 29.38 -5.58
CA ASN A 600 -52.43 30.13 -5.09
C ASN A 600 -52.94 29.66 -3.72
N THR A 601 -52.40 28.58 -3.16
CA THR A 601 -52.82 27.99 -1.86
C THR A 601 -51.81 28.24 -0.73
N ARG A 602 -51.40 29.50 -0.54
CA ARG A 602 -50.80 29.99 0.72
C ARG A 602 -51.73 31.00 1.39
N LEU A 603 -52.47 30.56 2.41
CA LEU A 603 -53.01 31.43 3.47
C LEU A 603 -53.46 30.61 4.69
N LYS A 604 -53.16 31.13 5.90
CA LYS A 604 -53.59 30.71 7.26
C LYS A 604 -52.89 29.48 7.91
N ARG A 605 -52.12 29.78 8.99
CA ARG A 605 -51.99 28.94 10.21
C ARG A 605 -53.17 29.29 11.15
N PRO A 606 -53.62 28.37 12.04
CA PRO A 606 -53.07 28.19 13.41
C PRO A 606 -52.91 26.67 13.78
N SER A 607 -52.81 26.23 15.05
CA SER A 607 -51.84 26.49 16.15
C SER A 607 -52.11 25.52 17.33
N GLN A 608 -51.12 25.28 18.23
CA GLN A 608 -51.20 24.50 19.50
C GLN A 608 -51.38 22.96 19.30
N MET A 609 -50.80 22.03 20.07
CA MET A 609 -50.41 22.04 21.50
C MET A 609 -49.12 21.26 21.82
N THR A 610 -48.41 21.80 22.81
CA THR A 610 -47.44 21.25 23.79
C THR A 610 -47.40 19.74 24.11
N THR A 611 -46.17 19.22 24.29
CA THR A 611 -45.78 18.29 25.38
C THR A 611 -44.38 18.64 25.92
N GLN A 612 -44.17 18.54 27.24
CA GLN A 612 -42.92 18.90 27.92
C GLN A 612 -41.75 17.92 27.62
N PRO A 613 -40.48 18.36 27.65
CA PRO A 613 -39.33 17.45 27.59
C PRO A 613 -39.09 16.70 28.92
N SER A 614 -38.79 15.42 28.84
CA SER A 614 -38.19 14.64 29.93
C SER A 614 -36.73 15.06 30.15
N GLN A 615 -36.32 15.26 31.41
CA GLN A 615 -34.94 15.64 31.75
C GLN A 615 -33.95 14.50 31.45
N MET A 616 -33.16 14.65 30.40
CA MET A 616 -32.12 13.70 30.00
C MET A 616 -30.74 14.28 30.31
N ARG A 617 -30.19 13.96 31.49
CA ARG A 617 -28.85 14.41 31.91
C ARG A 617 -27.74 13.66 31.17
N MET A 618 -26.68 14.38 30.83
CA MET A 618 -25.46 13.81 30.24
C MET A 618 -24.70 12.93 31.25
N ILE A 619 -24.18 11.79 30.76
CA ILE A 619 -23.32 10.89 31.53
C ILE A 619 -21.86 11.19 31.19
N TYR A 620 -21.04 11.48 32.19
CA TYR A 620 -19.62 11.84 32.04
C TYR A 620 -18.70 10.66 32.38
N THR A 621 -17.69 10.44 31.54
CA THR A 621 -16.59 9.48 31.78
C THR A 621 -15.55 10.09 32.72
N PRO A 622 -14.61 9.29 33.29
CA PRO A 622 -13.53 9.84 34.11
C PRO A 622 -12.65 10.87 33.38
N ILE A 623 -12.50 10.74 32.05
CA ILE A 623 -11.76 11.72 31.23
C ILE A 623 -12.55 13.02 31.11
N ASP A 624 -13.85 12.94 30.82
CA ASP A 624 -14.70 14.14 30.76
C ASP A 624 -14.71 14.87 32.11
N GLN A 625 -14.81 14.13 33.21
CA GLN A 625 -14.78 14.67 34.58
C GLN A 625 -13.46 15.37 34.89
N HIS A 626 -12.33 14.82 34.44
CA HIS A 626 -11.02 15.45 34.60
C HIS A 626 -10.91 16.78 33.83
N ILE A 627 -11.33 16.79 32.56
CA ILE A 627 -11.37 18.00 31.72
C ILE A 627 -12.30 19.06 32.32
N MET A 628 -13.47 18.65 32.82
CA MET A 628 -14.42 19.54 33.48
C MET A 628 -13.86 20.13 34.78
N GLN A 629 -13.15 19.33 35.58
CA GLN A 629 -12.53 19.81 36.81
C GLN A 629 -11.40 20.80 36.52
N GLU A 630 -10.49 20.47 35.59
CA GLU A 630 -9.41 21.35 35.16
C GLU A 630 -9.96 22.69 34.61
N ALA A 631 -11.01 22.64 33.79
CA ALA A 631 -11.67 23.85 33.30
C ALA A 631 -12.25 24.73 34.42
N LYS A 632 -12.86 24.14 35.46
CA LYS A 632 -13.34 24.90 36.64
C LYS A 632 -12.19 25.51 37.44
N GLU A 633 -11.10 24.77 37.64
CA GLU A 633 -9.90 25.26 38.34
C GLU A 633 -9.23 26.42 37.59
N GLN A 634 -9.30 26.43 36.26
CA GLN A 634 -8.83 27.52 35.39
C GLN A 634 -9.86 28.67 35.22
N GLY A 635 -11.01 28.62 35.90
CA GLY A 635 -12.01 29.70 35.91
C GLY A 635 -12.97 29.73 34.72
N PHE A 636 -13.06 28.66 33.92
CA PHE A 636 -14.06 28.54 32.86
C PHE A 636 -15.43 28.12 33.42
N THR A 637 -16.49 28.56 32.75
CA THR A 637 -17.87 28.16 33.04
C THR A 637 -18.24 26.92 32.23
N LEU A 638 -18.87 25.94 32.88
CA LEU A 638 -19.42 24.75 32.25
C LEU A 638 -20.94 24.88 32.09
N LEU A 639 -21.42 24.66 30.87
CA LEU A 639 -22.84 24.74 30.53
C LEU A 639 -23.28 23.42 29.85
N GLU A 640 -24.24 22.71 30.45
CA GLU A 640 -25.03 21.69 29.75
C GLU A 640 -26.07 22.41 28.90
N MET A 641 -26.23 22.01 27.64
CA MET A 641 -27.25 22.53 26.75
C MET A 641 -28.11 21.37 26.23
N HIS A 642 -29.43 21.42 26.43
CA HIS A 642 -30.37 20.49 25.80
C HIS A 642 -31.22 21.25 24.79
N ILE A 643 -31.25 20.73 23.56
CA ILE A 643 -31.64 21.47 22.37
C ILE A 643 -32.61 20.61 21.56
N ARG A 644 -33.79 21.14 21.28
CA ARG A 644 -34.83 20.47 20.51
C ARG A 644 -34.88 21.03 19.09
N ILE A 645 -34.63 20.18 18.10
CA ILE A 645 -34.74 20.48 16.68
C ILE A 645 -36.22 20.37 16.28
N HIS A 646 -36.73 21.36 15.55
CA HIS A 646 -38.12 21.38 15.11
C HIS A 646 -38.43 20.16 14.19
N PRO A 647 -39.54 19.42 14.37
CA PRO A 647 -39.81 18.15 13.67
C PRO A 647 -39.88 18.21 12.13
N ARG A 648 -40.00 19.40 11.54
CA ARG A 648 -40.00 19.61 10.07
C ARG A 648 -38.63 19.99 9.50
N CYS A 649 -37.57 20.05 10.31
CA CYS A 649 -36.22 20.29 9.85
C CYS A 649 -35.77 19.16 8.91
N ARG A 650 -35.58 19.48 7.62
CA ARG A 650 -35.20 18.51 6.58
C ARG A 650 -33.73 18.06 6.64
N MET A 651 -32.86 18.83 7.28
CA MET A 651 -31.43 18.58 7.37
C MET A 651 -30.98 18.82 8.81
N LYS A 652 -31.33 17.90 9.71
CA LYS A 652 -31.06 18.02 11.16
C LYS A 652 -29.56 18.16 11.43
N SER A 653 -28.76 17.32 10.78
CA SER A 653 -27.29 17.36 10.77
C SER A 653 -26.76 18.76 10.48
N VAL A 654 -27.22 19.41 9.40
CA VAL A 654 -26.81 20.77 9.03
C VAL A 654 -27.16 21.81 10.11
N ARG A 655 -28.31 21.69 10.80
CA ARG A 655 -28.66 22.61 11.89
C ARG A 655 -27.77 22.43 13.12
N ILE A 656 -27.42 21.20 13.48
CA ILE A 656 -26.50 20.92 14.58
C ILE A 656 -25.07 21.33 14.22
N SER A 657 -24.61 21.15 12.98
CA SER A 657 -23.30 21.67 12.54
C SER A 657 -23.23 23.20 12.59
N LEU A 658 -24.29 23.91 12.18
CA LEU A 658 -24.37 25.38 12.30
C LEU A 658 -24.37 25.84 13.76
N LEU A 659 -25.06 25.12 14.63
CA LEU A 659 -25.06 25.35 16.08
C LEU A 659 -23.67 25.17 16.69
N VAL A 660 -23.00 24.04 16.42
CA VAL A 660 -21.63 23.80 16.92
C VAL A 660 -20.68 24.90 16.45
N MET A 661 -20.74 25.29 15.18
CA MET A 661 -19.94 26.41 14.62
C MET A 661 -20.22 27.77 15.28
N ILE A 662 -21.42 27.99 15.83
CA ILE A 662 -21.75 29.20 16.59
C ILE A 662 -21.21 29.08 18.02
N LEU A 663 -21.41 27.94 18.68
CA LEU A 663 -20.93 27.69 20.05
C LEU A 663 -19.40 27.70 20.15
N GLU A 664 -18.69 27.24 19.11
CA GLU A 664 -17.23 27.29 18.99
C GLU A 664 -16.66 28.73 19.05
N LYS A 665 -17.47 29.77 18.82
CA LYS A 665 -17.06 31.17 19.03
C LYS A 665 -17.02 31.57 20.51
N HIS A 666 -17.81 30.90 21.34
CA HIS A 666 -17.92 31.18 22.78
C HIS A 666 -17.05 30.25 23.62
N GLY A 667 -16.74 29.05 23.12
CA GLY A 667 -15.98 28.05 23.86
C GLY A 667 -15.93 26.69 23.20
N THR A 668 -15.31 25.73 23.86
CA THR A 668 -15.11 24.38 23.30
C THR A 668 -16.22 23.44 23.73
N VAL A 669 -16.88 22.78 22.77
CA VAL A 669 -17.82 21.70 23.05
C VAL A 669 -17.02 20.44 23.40
N ILE A 670 -17.02 20.06 24.68
CA ILE A 670 -16.24 18.91 25.18
C ILE A 670 -17.00 17.58 25.08
N LYS A 671 -18.33 17.63 25.02
CA LYS A 671 -19.17 16.42 24.89
C LYS A 671 -20.47 16.72 24.18
N MET A 672 -20.99 15.76 23.41
CA MET A 672 -22.27 15.84 22.70
C MET A 672 -22.91 14.44 22.59
N ASN A 673 -24.23 14.40 22.65
CA ASN A 673 -25.05 13.21 22.45
C ASN A 673 -26.27 13.58 21.58
N PRO A 674 -26.48 12.94 20.40
CA PRO A 674 -25.64 11.92 19.77
C PRO A 674 -24.24 12.44 19.36
N SER A 675 -23.32 11.54 19.00
CA SER A 675 -21.93 11.93 18.71
C SER A 675 -21.78 12.71 17.40
N ALA A 676 -20.62 13.36 17.20
CA ALA A 676 -20.33 14.08 15.96
C ALA A 676 -20.38 13.17 14.72
N ASP A 677 -19.91 11.92 14.83
CA ASP A 677 -19.98 10.94 13.75
C ASP A 677 -21.42 10.47 13.48
N ASP A 678 -22.26 10.35 14.51
CA ASP A 678 -23.69 10.03 14.36
C ASP A 678 -24.45 11.18 13.68
N ILE A 679 -24.10 12.43 14.02
CA ILE A 679 -24.61 13.64 13.36
C ILE A 679 -24.23 13.66 11.87
N LEU A 680 -22.98 13.35 11.53
CA LEU A 680 -22.51 13.26 10.14
C LEU A 680 -23.14 12.10 9.36
N GLN A 681 -23.63 11.06 10.06
CA GLN A 681 -24.38 9.94 9.49
C GLN A 681 -25.91 10.14 9.52
N ASP A 682 -26.38 11.34 9.89
CA ASP A 682 -27.80 11.73 10.04
C ASP A 682 -28.61 10.84 11.02
N LYS A 683 -27.92 10.16 11.95
CA LYS A 683 -28.50 9.36 13.04
C LYS A 683 -28.96 10.25 14.20
N LEU A 684 -29.88 11.15 13.90
CA LEU A 684 -30.32 12.23 14.78
C LEU A 684 -31.79 12.11 15.17
N ASP A 685 -32.04 12.05 16.48
CA ASP A 685 -33.37 12.24 17.07
C ASP A 685 -33.80 13.72 16.99
N LEU A 686 -34.81 14.14 17.77
CA LEU A 686 -35.22 15.54 17.86
C LEU A 686 -34.52 16.29 18.99
N ASP A 687 -33.97 15.58 19.96
CA ASP A 687 -33.30 16.15 21.14
C ASP A 687 -31.78 15.89 21.05
N VAL A 688 -30.98 16.93 21.24
CA VAL A 688 -29.51 16.90 21.26
C VAL A 688 -29.04 17.52 22.57
N SER A 689 -28.08 16.88 23.25
CA SER A 689 -27.49 17.38 24.48
C SER A 689 -25.99 17.56 24.32
N LEU A 690 -25.43 18.69 24.76
CA LEU A 690 -24.00 18.98 24.68
C LEU A 690 -23.47 19.69 25.94
N THR A 691 -22.16 19.71 26.10
CA THR A 691 -21.47 20.37 27.22
C THR A 691 -20.40 21.30 26.67
N LEU A 692 -20.53 22.59 27.02
CA LEU A 692 -19.67 23.68 26.56
C LEU A 692 -18.77 24.16 27.72
N VAL A 693 -17.47 24.28 27.46
CA VAL A 693 -16.52 25.01 28.32
C VAL A 693 -16.36 26.41 27.73
N THR A 694 -16.78 27.45 28.44
CA THR A 694 -16.85 28.83 27.92
C THR A 694 -16.43 29.88 28.94
N GLN A 695 -15.99 31.04 28.45
CA GLN A 695 -15.83 32.27 29.25
C GLN A 695 -16.98 33.29 29.00
N SER A 696 -17.83 33.04 28.00
CA SER A 696 -19.01 33.87 27.73
C SER A 696 -20.11 33.62 28.76
N SER A 697 -20.99 34.61 28.93
CA SER A 697 -22.14 34.48 29.82
C SER A 697 -23.18 33.51 29.25
N ARG A 698 -23.93 32.86 30.16
CA ARG A 698 -25.06 31.98 29.80
C ARG A 698 -26.10 32.68 28.90
N SER A 699 -26.27 33.99 29.04
CA SER A 699 -27.23 34.77 28.25
C SER A 699 -26.79 34.93 26.79
N GLU A 700 -25.52 35.28 26.55
CA GLU A 700 -24.95 35.42 25.20
C GLU A 700 -25.00 34.09 24.44
N VAL A 701 -24.57 33.00 25.09
CA VAL A 701 -24.60 31.65 24.50
C VAL A 701 -26.02 31.20 24.17
N LEU A 702 -27.01 31.56 25.00
CA LEU A 702 -28.41 31.23 24.75
C LEU A 702 -29.01 32.06 23.60
N GLU A 703 -28.67 33.35 23.50
CA GLU A 703 -29.16 34.24 22.43
C GLU A 703 -28.66 33.79 21.05
N ASP A 704 -27.35 33.56 20.91
CA ASP A 704 -26.72 33.12 19.65
C ASP A 704 -27.18 31.71 19.24
N ALA A 705 -27.37 30.78 20.20
CA ALA A 705 -27.89 29.45 19.92
C ALA A 705 -29.38 29.46 19.50
N SER A 706 -30.18 30.37 20.08
CA SER A 706 -31.62 30.50 19.77
C SER A 706 -31.90 31.23 18.45
N ALA A 707 -30.92 31.94 17.89
CA ALA A 707 -31.04 32.64 16.61
C ALA A 707 -31.11 31.69 15.38
N ILE A 708 -30.86 30.39 15.57
CA ILE A 708 -30.76 29.41 14.50
C ILE A 708 -32.16 28.95 14.07
N ALA A 709 -32.55 29.30 12.84
CA ALA A 709 -33.81 28.85 12.26
C ALA A 709 -33.95 27.32 12.29
N GLU A 710 -35.13 26.85 12.72
CA GLU A 710 -35.51 25.42 12.86
C GLU A 710 -34.97 24.71 14.12
N ILE A 711 -34.30 25.42 15.03
CA ILE A 711 -34.23 25.03 16.45
C ILE A 711 -35.48 25.57 17.17
N GLU A 712 -36.11 24.75 18.01
CA GLU A 712 -37.41 25.04 18.65
C GLU A 712 -37.29 25.39 20.14
N ASP A 713 -36.39 24.71 20.87
CA ASP A 713 -36.15 24.96 22.29
C ASP A 713 -34.65 24.80 22.59
N VAL A 714 -34.10 25.68 23.44
CA VAL A 714 -32.70 25.67 23.89
C VAL A 714 -32.71 25.93 25.39
N SER A 715 -32.44 24.89 26.17
CA SER A 715 -32.27 25.00 27.61
C SER A 715 -30.78 24.90 27.95
N VAL A 716 -30.30 25.81 28.79
CA VAL A 716 -28.89 25.89 29.22
C VAL A 716 -28.82 25.80 30.74
N ILE A 717 -28.02 24.90 31.28
CA ILE A 717 -27.91 24.59 32.71
C ILE A 717 -26.43 24.68 33.11
N PRO A 718 -26.04 25.50 34.10
CA PRO A 718 -24.67 25.50 34.62
C PRO A 718 -24.40 24.22 35.45
N ILE A 719 -23.20 23.64 35.27
CA ILE A 719 -22.76 22.39 35.93
C ILE A 719 -21.62 22.65 36.91
#